data_AF-A0A7C1CKD1-F1
#
_entry.id   AF-A0A7C1CKD1-F1
#
_cell.length_a   1.000
_cell.length_b   1.000
_cell.length_c   1.000
_cell.angle_alpha   90.00
_cell.angle_beta   90.00
_cell.angle_gamma   90.00
#
_symmetry.space_group_name_H-M   'P 1'
#
loop_
_entity.id
_entity.type
_entity.pdbx_description
1 polymer ?
#
loop_
_entity_poly.entity_id
_entity_poly.type
_entity_poly.pdbx_seq_one_letter_code
_entity_poly.pdbx_strand_id
1 'polypeptide(L)'
;MLPEPPEPDRLAQTDQVFFDAGDLEQWKSEDDASEKEWVGVPVRKRRTDEGLALLAHFEDIRRIDNLNRNEPRYWAPLSVTGESDPRFPLDCIRYPVVEITYRCDTSHAYPACQWTYPGGEHLVYLESERDWQTAALLIPYKQFPPVLTRFSIRLYGSWRTTESIEIASIRFRALLPGEEEVIRDFDASISKAPPPRHYPALDNFLPFGVYMNAETAAQLSDALDISIFDYWRLALEDVARHHHNCVVVESFQSLSHEDRLVLFDLAENFGLRLIPTFDWPMERFDEEGDALVESCIKPYADSQAVLAWNVLDAPPPQTFRAFLEARDKIAAVDANHPMAVHMRQADIFPLFAPFFAVSGFSHFKSGAPWALGDALRAHLPLMSGQQFWVTAPAFVYASDAPDWNTSPQLRLMLNTALANGARGWLAHTYHNTPVWVDGHYQRSLTGPFLTFSDLWAELGNRVERLSVMAPLLLSARPAPPPEFMRVDISVQKHPKSHLRNGMSLLSTLWLQGPDYYLFYIINNDTDQVASVNMTLPDNLPDGMNVFDTSAMVRMRAWAPSDKQRHFEMFPGQGQLFLIGTLEVCEAWRDVIARRILDADRRQAQVDMELARQYGLDIDDIAAVICAKDGAPSIEKLGHVHAARERLFNRIYATPAICETRQLLIKTSSILCGCDGALSALYGSGRADTAHEMGVRVIPLAQQLTKLRIKLRKGAGTDIKRDAEKLAQESETVVRKIWSMR
;
A
#
# COMPACT_ATOMS: atom_id res chain seq x y z
N MET A 1 -29.86 1.06 -0.65
CA MET A 1 -30.20 2.32 0.06
C MET A 1 -31.35 3.05 -0.63
N LEU A 2 -31.44 3.00 -1.96
CA LEU A 2 -32.63 3.48 -2.66
C LEU A 2 -33.82 2.51 -2.46
N PRO A 3 -35.06 3.01 -2.39
CA PRO A 3 -36.29 2.22 -2.30
C PRO A 3 -36.64 1.52 -3.63
N GLU A 4 -37.79 0.86 -3.69
CA GLU A 4 -38.29 0.20 -4.91
C GLU A 4 -38.37 1.15 -6.12
N PRO A 5 -38.29 0.62 -7.36
CA PRO A 5 -38.24 1.43 -8.58
C PRO A 5 -39.44 2.38 -8.69
N PRO A 6 -39.21 3.68 -8.93
CA PRO A 6 -40.29 4.66 -9.05
C PRO A 6 -41.05 4.52 -10.37
N GLU A 7 -42.30 5.00 -10.41
CA GLU A 7 -43.11 4.97 -11.63
C GLU A 7 -42.47 5.80 -12.77
N PRO A 8 -42.48 5.29 -14.02
CA PRO A 8 -41.81 5.93 -15.17
C PRO A 8 -42.22 7.40 -15.41
N ASP A 9 -43.49 7.73 -15.18
CA ASP A 9 -44.04 9.08 -15.40
C ASP A 9 -43.45 10.12 -14.43
N ARG A 10 -43.08 9.68 -13.21
CA ARG A 10 -42.42 10.54 -12.22
C ARG A 10 -40.95 10.77 -12.59
N LEU A 11 -40.28 9.72 -13.08
CA LEU A 11 -38.89 9.82 -13.53
C LEU A 11 -38.72 10.83 -14.67
N ALA A 12 -39.65 10.86 -15.62
CA ALA A 12 -39.61 11.75 -16.77
C ALA A 12 -39.68 13.25 -16.42
N GLN A 13 -40.20 13.60 -15.24
CA GLN A 13 -40.37 14.97 -14.77
C GLN A 13 -39.23 15.46 -13.88
N THR A 14 -38.30 14.58 -13.51
CA THR A 14 -37.16 14.89 -12.64
C THR A 14 -36.06 15.60 -13.43
N ASP A 15 -35.37 16.55 -12.81
CA ASP A 15 -34.17 17.16 -13.38
C ASP A 15 -33.11 16.08 -13.62
N GLN A 16 -32.57 16.02 -14.84
CA GLN A 16 -31.73 14.93 -15.28
C GLN A 16 -30.75 15.31 -16.39
N VAL A 17 -29.67 14.54 -16.47
CA VAL A 17 -28.77 14.43 -17.61
C VAL A 17 -28.95 13.02 -18.19
N PHE A 18 -29.42 12.94 -19.42
CA PHE A 18 -29.76 11.68 -20.08
C PHE A 18 -28.80 11.41 -21.24
N PHE A 19 -28.39 10.15 -21.37
CA PHE A 19 -27.59 9.62 -22.47
C PHE A 19 -28.37 8.48 -23.12
N ASP A 20 -28.79 8.69 -24.37
CA ASP A 20 -29.39 7.64 -25.18
C ASP A 20 -28.32 6.80 -25.89
N ALA A 21 -28.72 5.73 -26.58
CA ALA A 21 -27.76 4.91 -27.30
C ALA A 21 -26.96 5.67 -28.38
N GLY A 22 -27.47 6.81 -28.90
CA GLY A 22 -26.78 7.66 -29.87
C GLY A 22 -25.64 8.42 -29.24
N ASP A 23 -25.87 8.93 -28.03
CA ASP A 23 -24.82 9.48 -27.19
C ASP A 23 -23.79 8.41 -26.83
N LEU A 24 -24.22 7.22 -26.40
CA LEU A 24 -23.33 6.12 -26.01
C LEU A 24 -22.42 5.68 -27.17
N GLU A 25 -22.89 5.75 -28.41
CA GLU A 25 -22.08 5.44 -29.59
C GLU A 25 -20.87 6.38 -29.73
N GLN A 26 -20.97 7.63 -29.24
CA GLN A 26 -19.87 8.61 -29.25
C GLN A 26 -18.88 8.42 -28.09
N TRP A 27 -19.24 7.64 -27.06
CA TRP A 27 -18.36 7.38 -25.92
C TRP A 27 -17.12 6.60 -26.35
N LYS A 28 -15.99 6.86 -25.70
CA LYS A 28 -14.70 6.25 -26.05
C LYS A 28 -14.55 4.88 -25.41
N SER A 29 -13.89 3.95 -26.08
CA SER A 29 -13.48 2.66 -25.50
C SER A 29 -12.10 2.77 -24.85
N GLU A 30 -11.95 3.76 -23.97
CA GLU A 30 -10.72 4.06 -23.22
C GLU A 30 -11.07 4.25 -21.75
N ASP A 31 -10.12 3.99 -20.85
CA ASP A 31 -10.29 4.18 -19.40
C ASP A 31 -9.10 4.95 -18.79
N ASP A 32 -8.97 4.99 -17.47
CA ASP A 32 -7.81 5.56 -16.79
C ASP A 32 -6.51 4.91 -17.28
N ALA A 33 -5.62 5.73 -17.84
CA ALA A 33 -4.33 5.29 -18.35
C ALA A 33 -3.38 4.76 -17.26
N SER A 34 -3.66 5.05 -15.98
CA SER A 34 -2.95 4.50 -14.83
C SER A 34 -3.46 3.12 -14.42
N GLU A 35 -4.57 2.66 -14.98
CA GLU A 35 -5.02 1.27 -14.93
C GLU A 35 -4.60 0.57 -16.21
N LYS A 36 -4.12 -0.67 -16.09
CA LYS A 36 -3.47 -1.37 -17.20
C LYS A 36 -4.24 -2.58 -17.67
N GLU A 37 -5.14 -3.15 -16.87
CA GLU A 37 -5.83 -4.38 -17.29
C GLU A 37 -6.79 -4.19 -18.47
N TRP A 38 -7.32 -2.98 -18.74
CA TRP A 38 -8.11 -2.75 -19.96
C TRP A 38 -7.27 -2.61 -21.25
N VAL A 39 -5.97 -2.30 -21.12
CA VAL A 39 -5.12 -1.99 -22.27
C VAL A 39 -4.93 -3.24 -23.14
N GLY A 40 -5.25 -3.12 -24.43
CA GLY A 40 -5.10 -4.20 -25.40
C GLY A 40 -6.25 -5.20 -25.43
N VAL A 41 -7.34 -4.98 -24.68
CA VAL A 41 -8.59 -5.73 -24.86
C VAL A 41 -9.29 -5.23 -26.13
N PRO A 42 -9.52 -6.06 -27.16
CA PRO A 42 -10.20 -5.62 -28.37
C PRO A 42 -11.69 -5.42 -28.11
N VAL A 43 -12.20 -4.24 -28.48
CA VAL A 43 -13.59 -3.83 -28.25
C VAL A 43 -14.26 -3.45 -29.57
N ARG A 44 -15.53 -3.83 -29.72
CA ARG A 44 -16.40 -3.38 -30.81
C ARG A 44 -17.69 -2.83 -30.24
N LYS A 45 -18.10 -1.66 -30.74
CA LYS A 45 -19.42 -1.07 -30.48
C LYS A 45 -20.34 -1.41 -31.65
N ARG A 46 -21.57 -1.84 -31.36
CA ARG A 46 -22.58 -2.12 -32.39
C ARG A 46 -23.91 -1.52 -31.95
N ARG A 47 -24.49 -0.67 -32.80
CA ARG A 47 -25.84 -0.18 -32.59
C ARG A 47 -26.85 -1.32 -32.76
N THR A 48 -27.80 -1.42 -31.83
CA THR A 48 -28.94 -2.34 -31.89
C THR A 48 -30.24 -1.53 -31.98
N ASP A 49 -31.38 -2.24 -32.12
CA ASP A 49 -32.70 -1.61 -32.14
C ASP A 49 -33.07 -0.99 -30.78
N GLU A 50 -32.55 -1.56 -29.69
CA GLU A 50 -32.91 -1.19 -28.31
C GLU A 50 -31.81 -0.40 -27.57
N GLY A 51 -30.57 -0.38 -28.08
CA GLY A 51 -29.44 0.21 -27.36
C GLY A 51 -28.12 0.22 -28.12
N LEU A 52 -27.02 0.19 -27.37
CA LEU A 52 -25.67 -0.01 -27.85
C LEU A 52 -25.09 -1.29 -27.25
N ALA A 53 -24.67 -2.23 -28.09
CA ALA A 53 -23.92 -3.41 -27.66
C ALA A 53 -22.42 -3.10 -27.62
N LEU A 54 -21.81 -3.37 -26.47
CA LEU A 54 -20.36 -3.35 -26.24
C LEU A 54 -19.86 -4.80 -26.23
N LEU A 55 -19.13 -5.19 -27.28
CA LEU A 55 -18.57 -6.52 -27.44
C LEU A 55 -17.07 -6.49 -27.14
N ALA A 56 -16.60 -7.41 -26.30
CA ALA A 56 -15.21 -7.51 -25.88
C ALA A 56 -14.64 -8.91 -26.15
N HIS A 57 -13.47 -8.98 -26.78
CA HIS A 57 -12.83 -10.24 -27.19
C HIS A 57 -11.72 -10.65 -26.21
N PHE A 58 -12.07 -11.25 -25.07
CA PHE A 58 -11.08 -11.63 -24.05
C PHE A 58 -10.20 -12.81 -24.49
N GLU A 59 -10.65 -13.61 -25.45
CA GLU A 59 -9.88 -14.68 -26.10
C GLU A 59 -8.58 -14.18 -26.76
N ASP A 60 -8.53 -12.90 -27.14
CA ASP A 60 -7.39 -12.30 -27.83
C ASP A 60 -6.32 -11.73 -26.88
N ILE A 61 -6.60 -11.66 -25.57
CA ILE A 61 -5.64 -11.18 -24.57
C ILE A 61 -4.44 -12.14 -24.50
N ARG A 62 -3.21 -11.62 -24.57
CA ARG A 62 -1.99 -12.44 -24.53
C ARG A 62 -1.26 -12.45 -23.19
N ARG A 63 -1.72 -11.66 -22.21
CA ARG A 63 -1.14 -11.60 -20.86
C ARG A 63 -1.48 -12.85 -20.03
N ILE A 64 -0.69 -13.12 -18.99
CA ILE A 64 -0.91 -14.25 -18.07
C ILE A 64 -2.24 -14.02 -17.35
N ASP A 65 -3.03 -15.08 -17.21
CA ASP A 65 -4.31 -15.00 -16.54
C ASP A 65 -4.57 -16.25 -15.73
N ASN A 66 -3.90 -16.28 -14.59
CA ASN A 66 -4.17 -17.21 -13.51
C ASN A 66 -5.04 -16.56 -12.44
N LEU A 67 -5.83 -15.54 -12.80
CA LEU A 67 -6.58 -14.76 -11.83
C LEU A 67 -7.82 -15.56 -11.40
N ASN A 68 -8.28 -15.30 -10.17
CA ASN A 68 -9.51 -15.91 -9.67
C ASN A 68 -10.68 -15.54 -10.62
N ARG A 69 -11.35 -16.55 -11.18
CA ARG A 69 -12.47 -16.33 -12.12
C ARG A 69 -13.66 -15.61 -11.47
N ASN A 70 -13.77 -15.70 -10.15
CA ASN A 70 -14.79 -14.99 -9.38
C ASN A 70 -14.42 -13.52 -9.14
N GLU A 71 -13.17 -13.13 -9.42
CA GLU A 71 -12.68 -11.75 -9.34
C GLU A 71 -12.07 -11.35 -10.69
N PRO A 72 -12.89 -11.13 -11.72
CA PRO A 72 -12.39 -10.83 -13.05
C PRO A 72 -11.64 -9.49 -13.04
N ARG A 73 -10.48 -9.46 -13.71
CA ARG A 73 -9.54 -8.33 -13.68
C ARG A 73 -9.42 -7.60 -15.00
N TYR A 74 -9.66 -8.28 -16.13
CA TYR A 74 -9.64 -7.65 -17.45
C TYR A 74 -11.01 -7.09 -17.79
N TRP A 75 -11.06 -5.87 -18.35
CA TRP A 75 -12.32 -5.28 -18.80
C TRP A 75 -12.20 -4.52 -20.12
N ALA A 76 -13.34 -4.38 -20.78
CA ALA A 76 -13.57 -3.46 -21.88
C ALA A 76 -14.33 -2.22 -21.36
N PRO A 77 -13.79 -1.01 -21.54
CA PRO A 77 -14.44 0.21 -21.10
C PRO A 77 -15.33 0.84 -22.17
N LEU A 78 -16.35 1.57 -21.73
CA LEU A 78 -17.10 2.56 -22.49
C LEU A 78 -17.25 3.80 -21.60
N SER A 79 -16.57 4.89 -21.96
CA SER A 79 -16.32 6.01 -21.07
C SER A 79 -16.64 7.37 -21.66
N VAL A 80 -17.02 8.30 -20.78
CA VAL A 80 -17.24 9.71 -21.06
C VAL A 80 -16.45 10.59 -20.08
N THR A 81 -15.93 11.71 -20.58
CA THR A 81 -15.17 12.73 -19.83
C THR A 81 -15.57 14.13 -20.29
N GLY A 82 -15.16 15.18 -19.57
CA GLY A 82 -15.38 16.57 -19.99
C GLY A 82 -14.67 16.97 -21.29
N GLU A 83 -13.63 16.22 -21.70
CA GLU A 83 -12.98 16.43 -23.01
C GLU A 83 -13.80 15.88 -24.18
N SER A 84 -14.64 14.85 -23.91
CA SER A 84 -15.44 14.18 -24.95
C SER A 84 -16.89 14.66 -24.98
N ASP A 85 -17.43 15.16 -23.87
CA ASP A 85 -18.83 15.57 -23.78
C ASP A 85 -19.00 16.79 -22.85
N PRO A 86 -19.68 17.87 -23.29
CA PRO A 86 -19.85 19.09 -22.51
C PRO A 86 -20.75 18.95 -21.27
N ARG A 87 -21.47 17.83 -21.13
CA ARG A 87 -22.25 17.51 -19.92
C ARG A 87 -21.37 17.16 -18.72
N PHE A 88 -20.06 16.95 -18.92
CA PHE A 88 -19.08 16.72 -17.87
C PHE A 88 -18.16 17.94 -17.66
N PRO A 89 -17.71 18.23 -16.43
CA PRO A 89 -17.91 17.45 -15.19
C PRO A 89 -19.36 17.49 -14.69
N LEU A 90 -19.84 16.34 -14.19
CA LEU A 90 -21.20 16.20 -13.69
C LEU A 90 -21.30 16.70 -12.24
N ASP A 91 -22.31 17.50 -11.92
CA ASP A 91 -22.62 17.91 -10.54
C ASP A 91 -23.36 16.79 -9.79
N CYS A 92 -22.67 16.16 -8.84
CA CYS A 92 -23.23 15.04 -8.04
C CYS A 92 -24.25 15.50 -7.01
N ILE A 93 -24.25 16.78 -6.62
CA ILE A 93 -25.20 17.30 -5.65
C ILE A 93 -26.54 17.52 -6.32
N ARG A 94 -26.52 18.02 -7.56
CA ARG A 94 -27.71 18.16 -8.39
C ARG A 94 -28.21 16.83 -8.94
N TYR A 95 -27.29 15.94 -9.34
CA TYR A 95 -27.59 14.64 -9.95
C TYR A 95 -26.96 13.46 -9.17
N PRO A 96 -27.40 13.18 -7.94
CA PRO A 96 -26.78 12.18 -7.06
C PRO A 96 -27.09 10.72 -7.43
N VAL A 97 -28.07 10.45 -8.30
CA VAL A 97 -28.44 9.08 -8.69
C VAL A 97 -28.04 8.83 -10.13
N VAL A 98 -27.38 7.69 -10.38
CA VAL A 98 -27.19 7.15 -11.73
C VAL A 98 -28.07 5.93 -11.93
N GLU A 99 -28.80 5.92 -13.05
CA GLU A 99 -29.60 4.80 -13.52
C GLU A 99 -28.99 4.27 -14.82
N ILE A 100 -28.77 2.96 -14.89
CA ILE A 100 -28.18 2.28 -16.05
C ILE A 100 -29.15 1.21 -16.48
N THR A 101 -29.72 1.35 -17.68
CA THR A 101 -30.59 0.33 -18.27
C THR A 101 -29.78 -0.56 -19.19
N TYR A 102 -29.64 -1.85 -18.85
CA TYR A 102 -28.77 -2.79 -19.55
C TYR A 102 -29.29 -4.23 -19.51
N ARG A 103 -28.70 -5.09 -20.36
CA ARG A 103 -28.76 -6.55 -20.28
C ARG A 103 -27.44 -7.17 -20.70
N CYS A 104 -27.12 -8.35 -20.19
CA CYS A 104 -25.98 -9.15 -20.61
C CYS A 104 -26.40 -10.14 -21.69
N ASP A 105 -25.79 -10.07 -22.87
CA ASP A 105 -26.08 -11.01 -23.96
C ASP A 105 -25.43 -12.38 -23.71
N THR A 106 -24.33 -12.40 -22.96
CA THR A 106 -23.52 -13.59 -22.69
C THR A 106 -23.53 -13.95 -21.20
N SER A 107 -23.36 -15.24 -20.88
CA SER A 107 -23.46 -15.77 -19.51
C SER A 107 -22.28 -15.42 -18.61
N HIS A 108 -21.16 -14.98 -19.18
CA HIS A 108 -19.93 -14.68 -18.43
C HIS A 108 -19.59 -13.18 -18.44
N ALA A 109 -20.47 -12.36 -19.00
CA ALA A 109 -20.40 -10.91 -18.91
C ALA A 109 -20.57 -10.49 -17.46
N TYR A 110 -19.58 -9.75 -16.95
CA TYR A 110 -19.61 -9.23 -15.60
C TYR A 110 -19.56 -7.70 -15.65
N PRO A 111 -20.72 -7.03 -15.71
CA PRO A 111 -20.77 -5.59 -15.88
C PRO A 111 -20.45 -4.87 -14.59
N ALA A 112 -19.83 -3.70 -14.72
CA ALA A 112 -19.60 -2.77 -13.64
C ALA A 112 -19.73 -1.34 -14.16
N CYS A 113 -19.91 -0.40 -13.25
CA CYS A 113 -19.71 1.01 -13.54
C CYS A 113 -18.65 1.59 -12.62
N GLN A 114 -17.87 2.52 -13.16
CA GLN A 114 -16.89 3.27 -12.43
C GLN A 114 -17.10 4.76 -12.67
N TRP A 115 -16.98 5.55 -11.61
CA TRP A 115 -16.87 6.99 -11.72
C TRP A 115 -15.60 7.49 -11.07
N THR A 116 -15.00 8.51 -11.69
CA THR A 116 -13.78 9.17 -11.21
C THR A 116 -14.10 10.61 -10.86
N TYR A 117 -13.46 11.12 -9.82
CA TYR A 117 -13.54 12.49 -9.34
C TYR A 117 -12.14 12.98 -8.95
N PRO A 118 -11.94 14.30 -8.73
CA PRO A 118 -10.64 14.80 -8.30
C PRO A 118 -10.16 14.14 -7.00
N GLY A 119 -9.11 13.32 -7.10
CA GLY A 119 -8.51 12.61 -5.97
C GLY A 119 -9.02 11.18 -5.74
N GLY A 120 -9.96 10.65 -6.50
CA GLY A 120 -10.42 9.28 -6.27
C GLY A 120 -11.36 8.72 -7.33
N GLU A 121 -11.78 7.49 -7.10
CA GLU A 121 -12.72 6.77 -7.94
C GLU A 121 -13.52 5.77 -7.12
N HIS A 122 -14.59 5.26 -7.73
CA HIS A 122 -15.46 4.28 -7.12
C HIS A 122 -15.93 3.30 -8.19
N LEU A 123 -15.83 2.01 -7.89
CA LEU A 123 -16.23 0.90 -8.76
C LEU A 123 -17.41 0.15 -8.11
N VAL A 124 -18.48 -0.06 -8.87
CA VAL A 124 -19.62 -0.89 -8.47
C VAL A 124 -19.87 -1.96 -9.52
N TYR A 125 -19.84 -3.22 -9.10
CA TYR A 125 -20.28 -4.34 -9.93
C TYR A 125 -21.80 -4.37 -10.02
N LEU A 126 -22.30 -4.62 -11.22
CA LEU A 126 -23.72 -4.70 -11.53
C LEU A 126 -24.13 -6.17 -11.70
N GLU A 127 -25.40 -6.48 -11.52
CA GLU A 127 -25.90 -7.85 -11.62
C GLU A 127 -25.85 -8.36 -13.07
N SER A 128 -25.40 -9.60 -13.28
CA SER A 128 -25.31 -10.23 -14.59
C SER A 128 -26.65 -10.86 -14.99
N GLU A 129 -27.59 -10.06 -15.49
CA GLU A 129 -28.90 -10.54 -15.97
C GLU A 129 -29.03 -10.51 -17.49
N ARG A 130 -29.79 -11.47 -18.04
CA ARG A 130 -30.10 -11.53 -19.48
C ARG A 130 -31.30 -10.68 -19.90
N ASP A 131 -32.19 -10.43 -18.95
CA ASP A 131 -33.35 -9.57 -19.17
C ASP A 131 -32.97 -8.10 -18.99
N TRP A 132 -33.71 -7.22 -19.65
CA TRP A 132 -33.54 -5.78 -19.48
C TRP A 132 -33.86 -5.39 -18.03
N GLN A 133 -32.90 -4.74 -17.40
CA GLN A 133 -33.04 -4.21 -16.06
C GLN A 133 -32.48 -2.80 -15.97
N THR A 134 -32.85 -2.09 -14.90
CA THR A 134 -32.29 -0.78 -14.58
C THR A 134 -31.67 -0.83 -13.19
N ALA A 135 -30.35 -0.69 -13.12
CA ALA A 135 -29.65 -0.52 -11.85
C ALA A 135 -29.66 0.96 -11.47
N ALA A 136 -30.04 1.27 -10.23
CA ALA A 136 -30.01 2.62 -9.68
C ALA A 136 -29.01 2.71 -8.52
N LEU A 137 -28.04 3.62 -8.63
CA LEU A 137 -26.94 3.77 -7.67
C LEU A 137 -26.86 5.19 -7.15
N LEU A 138 -26.61 5.32 -5.84
CA LEU A 138 -26.29 6.60 -5.21
C LEU A 138 -24.80 6.88 -5.36
N ILE A 139 -24.45 8.05 -5.91
CA ILE A 139 -23.06 8.45 -6.15
C ILE A 139 -22.45 9.09 -4.89
N PRO A 140 -22.97 10.21 -4.35
CA PRO A 140 -22.34 10.84 -3.21
C PRO A 140 -22.80 10.21 -1.88
N TYR A 141 -21.84 9.96 -0.99
CA TYR A 141 -22.09 9.75 0.43
C TYR A 141 -21.71 11.01 1.18
N LYS A 142 -22.64 11.56 2.00
CA LYS A 142 -22.41 12.83 2.72
C LYS A 142 -21.93 13.96 1.81
N GLN A 143 -22.55 14.10 0.65
CA GLN A 143 -22.22 15.13 -0.36
C GLN A 143 -20.81 15.02 -0.98
N PHE A 144 -20.15 13.86 -0.84
CA PHE A 144 -18.85 13.60 -1.46
C PHE A 144 -18.92 12.37 -2.38
N PRO A 145 -18.37 12.43 -3.61
CA PRO A 145 -17.72 13.60 -4.23
C PRO A 145 -18.76 14.61 -4.73
N PRO A 146 -18.42 15.91 -4.83
CA PRO A 146 -19.34 16.93 -5.34
C PRO A 146 -19.46 16.91 -6.88
N VAL A 147 -18.45 16.40 -7.59
CA VAL A 147 -18.44 16.35 -9.05
C VAL A 147 -17.80 15.06 -9.57
N LEU A 148 -18.25 14.58 -10.74
CA LEU A 148 -17.59 13.52 -11.50
C LEU A 148 -16.84 14.10 -12.70
N THR A 149 -15.61 13.65 -12.91
CA THR A 149 -14.79 14.01 -14.08
C THR A 149 -14.81 12.96 -15.18
N ARG A 150 -15.14 11.72 -14.83
CA ARG A 150 -15.33 10.59 -15.77
C ARG A 150 -16.43 9.67 -15.26
N PHE A 151 -17.17 9.09 -16.19
CA PHE A 151 -18.02 7.93 -15.95
C PHE A 151 -17.72 6.85 -16.99
N SER A 152 -17.69 5.59 -16.56
CA SER A 152 -17.30 4.43 -17.37
C SER A 152 -18.21 3.25 -17.07
N ILE A 153 -18.75 2.62 -18.11
CA ILE A 153 -19.26 1.25 -18.03
C ILE A 153 -18.10 0.31 -18.36
N ARG A 154 -17.89 -0.69 -17.52
CA ARG A 154 -16.85 -1.69 -17.70
C ARG A 154 -17.51 -3.06 -17.87
N LEU A 155 -17.20 -3.73 -18.98
CA LEU A 155 -17.55 -5.12 -19.17
C LEU A 155 -16.33 -5.95 -18.77
N TYR A 156 -16.40 -6.68 -17.67
CA TYR A 156 -15.35 -7.62 -17.27
C TYR A 156 -15.56 -9.00 -17.89
N GLY A 157 -14.45 -9.66 -18.22
CA GLY A 157 -14.42 -11.05 -18.66
C GLY A 157 -13.81 -11.93 -17.59
N SER A 158 -14.56 -12.95 -17.14
CA SER A 158 -14.06 -13.99 -16.23
C SER A 158 -13.42 -15.18 -16.98
N TRP A 159 -13.56 -15.20 -18.31
CA TRP A 159 -13.10 -16.27 -19.19
C TRP A 159 -12.47 -15.69 -20.46
N ARG A 160 -11.70 -16.53 -21.17
CA ARG A 160 -11.11 -16.19 -22.48
C ARG A 160 -12.12 -16.44 -23.60
N THR A 161 -13.20 -15.68 -23.56
CA THR A 161 -14.35 -15.75 -24.45
C THR A 161 -14.79 -14.35 -24.86
N THR A 162 -15.58 -14.25 -25.93
CA THR A 162 -16.21 -12.98 -26.30
C THR A 162 -17.39 -12.74 -25.37
N GLU A 163 -17.39 -11.61 -24.67
CA GLU A 163 -18.54 -11.19 -23.85
C GLU A 163 -19.22 -9.96 -24.44
N SER A 164 -20.51 -9.78 -24.13
CA SER A 164 -21.30 -8.64 -24.62
C SER A 164 -22.30 -8.15 -23.58
N ILE A 165 -22.36 -6.83 -23.43
CA ILE A 165 -23.41 -6.10 -22.71
C ILE A 165 -24.11 -5.15 -23.67
N GLU A 166 -25.43 -5.11 -23.59
CA GLU A 166 -26.25 -4.13 -24.31
C GLU A 166 -26.76 -3.08 -23.32
N ILE A 167 -26.59 -1.81 -23.69
CA ILE A 167 -26.91 -0.65 -22.85
C ILE A 167 -27.94 0.21 -23.60
N ALA A 168 -29.14 0.34 -23.06
CA ALA A 168 -30.19 1.15 -23.66
C ALA A 168 -29.99 2.64 -23.35
N SER A 169 -29.71 2.94 -22.08
CA SER A 169 -29.55 4.33 -21.63
C SER A 169 -28.80 4.45 -20.31
N ILE A 170 -28.24 5.64 -20.08
CA ILE A 170 -27.66 6.05 -18.81
C ILE A 170 -28.28 7.40 -18.43
N ARG A 171 -28.78 7.51 -17.20
CA ARG A 171 -29.41 8.72 -16.68
C ARG A 171 -28.78 9.12 -15.36
N PHE A 172 -28.37 10.38 -15.23
CA PHE A 172 -28.06 11.00 -13.95
C PHE A 172 -29.22 11.90 -13.56
N ARG A 173 -29.76 11.77 -12.36
CA ARG A 173 -30.96 12.51 -11.95
C ARG A 173 -30.92 12.98 -10.50
N ALA A 174 -31.75 13.97 -10.22
CA ALA A 174 -32.08 14.39 -8.86
C ALA A 174 -32.78 13.27 -8.07
N LEU A 175 -32.71 13.34 -6.74
CA LEU A 175 -33.47 12.47 -5.85
C LEU A 175 -34.97 12.74 -5.98
N LEU A 176 -35.76 11.68 -5.87
CA LEU A 176 -37.18 11.78 -5.65
C LEU A 176 -37.46 12.10 -4.16
N PRO A 177 -38.57 12.77 -3.82
CA PRO A 177 -38.86 13.16 -2.44
C PRO A 177 -38.81 12.01 -1.42
N GLY A 178 -39.25 10.80 -1.81
CA GLY A 178 -39.18 9.62 -0.94
C GLY A 178 -37.76 9.07 -0.76
N GLU A 179 -36.90 9.19 -1.78
CA GLU A 179 -35.49 8.79 -1.69
C GLU A 179 -34.72 9.78 -0.79
N GLU A 180 -35.01 11.07 -0.91
CA GLU A 180 -34.45 12.12 -0.06
C GLU A 180 -34.80 11.90 1.42
N GLU A 181 -36.03 11.51 1.72
CA GLU A 181 -36.45 11.14 3.08
C GLU A 181 -35.68 9.93 3.61
N VAL A 182 -35.55 8.85 2.81
CA VAL A 182 -34.80 7.64 3.21
C VAL A 182 -33.33 7.95 3.47
N ILE A 183 -32.69 8.74 2.60
CA ILE A 183 -31.28 9.12 2.77
C ILE A 183 -31.11 9.99 4.01
N ARG A 184 -32.00 10.97 4.22
CA ARG A 184 -31.99 11.83 5.40
C ARG A 184 -32.16 11.02 6.69
N ASP A 185 -33.07 10.05 6.70
CA ASP A 185 -33.30 9.19 7.86
C ASP A 185 -32.12 8.25 8.12
N PHE A 186 -31.50 7.74 7.05
CA PHE A 186 -30.25 6.99 7.15
C PHE A 186 -29.13 7.84 7.76
N ASP A 187 -28.88 9.04 7.21
CA ASP A 187 -27.87 9.98 7.69
C ASP A 187 -28.14 10.39 9.15
N ALA A 188 -29.39 10.63 9.52
CA ALA A 188 -29.79 10.90 10.89
C ALA A 188 -29.57 9.69 11.81
N SER A 189 -29.76 8.46 11.31
CA SER A 189 -29.52 7.23 12.09
C SER A 189 -28.04 7.02 12.37
N ILE A 190 -27.18 7.23 11.37
CA ILE A 190 -25.73 7.01 11.51
C ILE A 190 -25.06 8.16 12.26
N SER A 191 -25.60 9.38 12.19
CA SER A 191 -25.09 10.53 12.94
C SER A 191 -25.29 10.40 14.45
N LYS A 192 -26.11 9.44 14.90
CA LYS A 192 -26.24 9.07 16.32
C LYS A 192 -25.10 8.16 16.80
N ALA A 193 -24.33 7.55 15.88
CA ALA A 193 -23.19 6.74 16.27
C ALA A 193 -22.17 7.61 17.01
N PRO A 194 -21.57 7.10 18.10
CA PRO A 194 -20.56 7.86 18.84
C PRO A 194 -19.37 8.19 17.92
N PRO A 195 -18.66 9.30 18.18
CA PRO A 195 -17.43 9.59 17.48
C PRO A 195 -16.41 8.45 17.71
N PRO A 196 -15.44 8.27 16.81
CA PRO A 196 -14.39 7.29 16.98
C PRO A 196 -13.71 7.43 18.34
N ARG A 197 -13.49 6.31 19.03
CA ARG A 197 -12.73 6.31 20.30
C ARG A 197 -11.28 6.71 20.04
N HIS A 198 -10.67 7.31 21.06
CA HIS A 198 -9.26 7.63 21.08
C HIS A 198 -8.45 6.45 21.63
N TYR A 199 -7.40 6.04 20.92
CA TYR A 199 -6.51 4.93 21.26
C TYR A 199 -5.07 5.42 21.46
N PRO A 200 -4.48 5.30 22.66
CA PRO A 200 -3.12 5.79 22.94
C PRO A 200 -2.02 5.20 22.07
N ALA A 201 -2.20 3.96 21.58
CA ALA A 201 -1.25 3.31 20.68
C ALA A 201 -1.03 4.14 19.40
N LEU A 202 -2.09 4.78 18.89
CA LEU A 202 -2.05 5.60 17.68
C LEU A 202 -1.42 6.98 17.89
N ASP A 203 -1.21 7.44 19.13
CA ASP A 203 -0.51 8.72 19.35
C ASP A 203 1.00 8.58 19.19
N ASN A 204 1.51 7.37 19.39
CA ASN A 204 2.94 7.10 19.54
C ASN A 204 3.51 6.14 18.50
N PHE A 205 2.64 5.56 17.65
CA PHE A 205 3.01 4.57 16.65
C PHE A 205 2.52 4.95 15.26
N LEU A 206 3.48 5.10 14.33
CA LEU A 206 3.24 5.29 12.90
C LEU A 206 3.64 3.97 12.22
N PRO A 207 2.69 3.19 11.66
CA PRO A 207 3.03 1.96 10.97
C PRO A 207 3.77 2.26 9.67
N PHE A 208 4.98 1.71 9.56
CA PHE A 208 5.71 1.49 8.31
C PHE A 208 5.76 -0.03 8.11
N GLY A 209 4.81 -0.57 7.36
CA GLY A 209 4.57 -2.00 7.33
C GLY A 209 4.52 -2.61 5.94
N VAL A 210 4.34 -3.93 5.94
CA VAL A 210 4.14 -4.76 4.75
C VAL A 210 2.98 -5.70 4.98
N TYR A 211 2.30 -6.08 3.90
CA TYR A 211 1.30 -7.14 3.93
C TYR A 211 1.98 -8.51 3.82
N MET A 212 1.46 -9.48 4.55
CA MET A 212 1.78 -10.90 4.48
C MET A 212 0.47 -11.68 4.61
N ASN A 213 0.36 -12.80 3.89
CA ASN A 213 -0.79 -13.68 3.96
C ASN A 213 -0.44 -14.97 4.69
N ALA A 214 -1.23 -15.33 5.71
CA ALA A 214 -0.95 -16.49 6.56
C ALA A 214 -1.03 -17.83 5.81
N GLU A 215 -1.98 -17.97 4.89
CA GLU A 215 -2.12 -19.19 4.07
C GLU A 215 -0.95 -19.32 3.09
N THR A 216 -0.54 -18.20 2.49
CA THR A 216 0.66 -18.14 1.64
C THR A 216 1.91 -18.49 2.45
N ALA A 217 2.03 -18.02 3.69
CA ALA A 217 3.15 -18.38 4.57
C ALA A 217 3.22 -19.89 4.81
N ALA A 218 2.07 -20.55 5.09
CA ALA A 218 1.99 -21.99 5.28
C ALA A 218 2.35 -22.78 4.00
N GLN A 219 1.79 -22.38 2.86
CA GLN A 219 2.11 -23.00 1.56
C GLN A 219 3.61 -22.88 1.25
N LEU A 220 4.21 -21.72 1.49
CA LEU A 220 5.63 -21.49 1.22
C LEU A 220 6.53 -22.19 2.25
N SER A 221 6.11 -22.34 3.52
CA SER A 221 6.88 -23.13 4.49
C SER A 221 6.96 -24.60 4.08
N ASP A 222 5.84 -25.16 3.60
CA ASP A 222 5.78 -26.52 3.09
C ASP A 222 6.63 -26.67 1.82
N ALA A 223 6.52 -25.73 0.88
CA ALA A 223 7.32 -25.74 -0.34
C ALA A 223 8.83 -25.63 -0.06
N LEU A 224 9.22 -24.86 0.97
CA LEU A 224 10.61 -24.69 1.40
C LEU A 224 11.10 -25.81 2.35
N ASP A 225 10.24 -26.75 2.72
CA ASP A 225 10.54 -27.87 3.63
C ASP A 225 11.15 -27.38 4.97
N ILE A 226 10.47 -26.40 5.58
CA ILE A 226 10.78 -25.84 6.90
C ILE A 226 9.51 -25.71 7.75
N SER A 227 9.67 -25.57 9.05
CA SER A 227 8.54 -25.30 9.95
C SER A 227 7.93 -23.91 9.69
N ILE A 228 6.64 -23.75 9.95
CA ILE A 228 5.97 -22.45 9.90
C ILE A 228 6.59 -21.45 10.88
N PHE A 229 7.08 -21.93 12.04
CA PHE A 229 7.87 -21.14 12.99
C PHE A 229 9.14 -20.57 12.33
N ASP A 230 9.93 -21.42 11.66
CA ASP A 230 11.15 -20.96 11.00
C ASP A 230 10.84 -19.97 9.87
N TYR A 231 9.73 -20.17 9.15
CA TYR A 231 9.28 -19.25 8.12
C TYR A 231 8.97 -17.86 8.70
N TRP A 232 8.09 -17.79 9.71
CA TRP A 232 7.75 -16.53 10.36
C TRP A 232 8.96 -15.86 10.98
N ARG A 233 9.84 -16.62 11.64
CA ARG A 233 11.09 -16.08 12.19
C ARG A 233 12.00 -15.51 11.10
N LEU A 234 12.14 -16.19 9.97
CA LEU A 234 12.92 -15.69 8.83
C LEU A 234 12.33 -14.39 8.27
N ALA A 235 11.01 -14.35 8.08
CA ALA A 235 10.32 -13.21 7.51
C ALA A 235 10.31 -11.99 8.45
N LEU A 236 9.95 -12.16 9.71
CA LEU A 236 9.90 -11.06 10.69
C LEU A 236 11.29 -10.50 11.01
N GLU A 237 12.33 -11.36 11.07
CA GLU A 237 13.71 -10.88 11.17
C GLU A 237 14.09 -10.00 9.95
N ASP A 238 13.65 -10.39 8.75
CA ASP A 238 13.93 -9.63 7.53
C ASP A 238 13.17 -8.29 7.50
N VAL A 239 11.89 -8.28 7.87
CA VAL A 239 11.08 -7.05 8.05
C VAL A 239 11.76 -6.10 9.04
N ALA A 240 12.18 -6.60 10.20
CA ALA A 240 12.85 -5.79 11.21
C ALA A 240 14.21 -5.27 10.73
N ARG A 241 14.99 -6.09 10.00
CA ARG A 241 16.27 -5.67 9.40
C ARG A 241 16.11 -4.57 8.34
N HIS A 242 14.96 -4.52 7.68
CA HIS A 242 14.58 -3.44 6.75
C HIS A 242 13.81 -2.32 7.45
N HIS A 243 13.93 -2.20 8.78
CA HIS A 243 13.41 -1.10 9.59
C HIS A 243 11.88 -0.92 9.58
N HIS A 244 11.15 -1.80 8.90
CA HIS A 244 9.71 -1.86 9.02
C HIS A 244 9.34 -2.24 10.46
N ASN A 245 8.27 -1.66 10.95
CA ASN A 245 7.84 -1.81 12.35
C ASN A 245 6.48 -2.50 12.48
N CYS A 246 5.83 -2.82 11.36
CA CYS A 246 4.47 -3.32 11.33
C CYS A 246 4.29 -4.40 10.26
N VAL A 247 3.43 -5.38 10.50
CA VAL A 247 3.02 -6.38 9.51
C VAL A 247 1.49 -6.50 9.51
N VAL A 248 0.87 -6.34 8.34
CA VAL A 248 -0.53 -6.72 8.14
C VAL A 248 -0.56 -8.20 7.82
N VAL A 249 -1.32 -8.99 8.60
CA VAL A 249 -1.39 -10.44 8.43
C VAL A 249 -2.78 -10.81 7.93
N GLU A 250 -2.90 -11.02 6.62
CA GLU A 250 -4.12 -11.45 5.95
C GLU A 250 -4.43 -12.92 6.23
N SER A 251 -5.71 -13.29 6.08
CA SER A 251 -6.22 -14.64 6.36
C SER A 251 -5.85 -15.11 7.78
N PHE A 252 -5.85 -14.22 8.77
CA PHE A 252 -5.38 -14.54 10.13
C PHE A 252 -6.18 -15.66 10.80
N GLN A 253 -7.45 -15.83 10.41
CA GLN A 253 -8.32 -16.93 10.85
C GLN A 253 -7.77 -18.32 10.50
N SER A 254 -6.94 -18.43 9.46
CA SER A 254 -6.36 -19.71 9.01
C SER A 254 -5.31 -20.26 9.97
N LEU A 255 -4.69 -19.40 10.79
CA LEU A 255 -3.70 -19.80 11.78
C LEU A 255 -4.37 -20.54 12.94
N SER A 256 -3.74 -21.62 13.42
CA SER A 256 -4.15 -22.28 14.66
C SER A 256 -3.92 -21.37 15.87
N HIS A 257 -4.53 -21.68 17.02
CA HIS A 257 -4.29 -20.92 18.25
C HIS A 257 -2.80 -20.91 18.67
N GLU A 258 -2.11 -22.04 18.51
CA GLU A 258 -0.68 -22.16 18.81
C GLU A 258 0.18 -21.30 17.86
N ASP A 259 -0.12 -21.33 16.56
CA ASP A 259 0.62 -20.53 15.58
C ASP A 259 0.41 -19.02 15.78
N ARG A 260 -0.78 -18.61 16.24
CA ARG A 260 -1.06 -17.20 16.59
C ARG A 260 -0.20 -16.74 17.77
N LEU A 261 -0.11 -17.54 18.83
CA LEU A 261 0.74 -17.24 19.99
C LEU A 261 2.20 -17.12 19.58
N VAL A 262 2.69 -18.09 18.81
CA VAL A 262 4.05 -18.06 18.25
C VAL A 262 4.30 -16.80 17.44
N LEU A 263 3.35 -16.41 16.59
CA LEU A 263 3.48 -15.23 15.75
C LEU A 263 3.52 -13.93 16.57
N PHE A 264 2.68 -13.82 17.60
CA PHE A 264 2.72 -12.69 18.54
C PHE A 264 4.05 -12.62 19.30
N ASP A 265 4.51 -13.74 19.85
CA ASP A 265 5.80 -13.81 20.55
C ASP A 265 6.97 -13.42 19.64
N LEU A 266 6.98 -13.90 18.39
CA LEU A 266 8.00 -13.52 17.41
C LEU A 266 7.92 -12.02 17.09
N ALA A 267 6.73 -11.46 16.91
CA ALA A 267 6.55 -10.04 16.66
C ALA A 267 7.08 -9.18 17.81
N GLU A 268 6.76 -9.51 19.06
CA GLU A 268 7.27 -8.79 20.24
C GLU A 268 8.80 -8.89 20.34
N ASN A 269 9.35 -10.10 20.09
CA ASN A 269 10.80 -10.32 20.10
C ASN A 269 11.55 -9.47 19.06
N PHE A 270 10.96 -9.24 17.89
CA PHE A 270 11.51 -8.36 16.86
C PHE A 270 11.10 -6.89 17.02
N GLY A 271 10.28 -6.56 18.02
CA GLY A 271 9.76 -5.21 18.26
C GLY A 271 8.84 -4.72 17.15
N LEU A 272 8.12 -5.64 16.51
CA LEU A 272 7.13 -5.40 15.47
C LEU A 272 5.73 -5.36 16.07
N ARG A 273 4.83 -4.63 15.40
CA ARG A 273 3.40 -4.72 15.64
C ARG A 273 2.70 -5.47 14.51
N LEU A 274 1.58 -6.11 14.81
CA LEU A 274 0.75 -6.84 13.86
C LEU A 274 -0.61 -6.14 13.69
N ILE A 275 -1.13 -6.20 12.47
CA ILE A 275 -2.53 -5.89 12.16
C ILE A 275 -3.17 -7.19 11.65
N PRO A 276 -3.73 -8.01 12.55
CA PRO A 276 -4.46 -9.21 12.14
C PRO A 276 -5.66 -8.81 11.28
N THR A 277 -5.68 -9.34 10.06
CA THR A 277 -6.70 -9.06 9.05
C THR A 277 -7.45 -10.34 8.72
N PHE A 278 -8.76 -10.32 8.96
CA PHE A 278 -9.67 -11.42 8.72
C PHE A 278 -10.39 -11.24 7.37
N ASP A 279 -10.98 -12.32 6.89
CA ASP A 279 -11.94 -12.33 5.78
C ASP A 279 -13.28 -12.84 6.31
N TRP A 280 -13.91 -12.02 7.17
CA TRP A 280 -15.13 -12.43 7.87
C TRP A 280 -16.39 -12.06 7.06
N PRO A 281 -17.38 -12.97 6.94
CA PRO A 281 -18.63 -12.68 6.23
C PRO A 281 -19.50 -11.70 7.03
N MET A 282 -19.35 -10.41 6.74
CA MET A 282 -19.96 -9.34 7.55
C MET A 282 -21.49 -9.30 7.51
N GLU A 283 -22.12 -9.91 6.51
CA GLU A 283 -23.57 -10.08 6.43
C GLU A 283 -24.15 -10.92 7.58
N ARG A 284 -23.31 -11.77 8.20
CA ARG A 284 -23.70 -12.68 9.29
C ARG A 284 -23.01 -12.33 10.61
N PHE A 285 -22.47 -11.12 10.72
CA PHE A 285 -21.72 -10.70 11.89
C PHE A 285 -22.57 -10.70 13.19
N ASP A 286 -23.87 -10.40 13.08
CA ASP A 286 -24.78 -10.46 14.23
C ASP A 286 -24.91 -11.86 14.83
N GLU A 287 -24.91 -12.89 13.97
CA GLU A 287 -25.09 -14.29 14.37
C GLU A 287 -23.76 -14.93 14.82
N GLU A 288 -22.68 -14.64 14.10
CA GLU A 288 -21.42 -15.40 14.23
C GLU A 288 -20.25 -14.57 14.75
N GLY A 289 -20.38 -13.23 14.81
CA GLY A 289 -19.30 -12.33 15.20
C GLY A 289 -18.77 -12.56 16.62
N ASP A 290 -19.60 -13.07 17.52
CA ASP A 290 -19.19 -13.39 18.89
C ASP A 290 -18.10 -14.48 18.91
N ALA A 291 -18.15 -15.44 17.97
CA ALA A 291 -17.14 -16.49 17.86
C ALA A 291 -15.77 -15.91 17.44
N LEU A 292 -15.76 -14.97 16.49
CA LEU A 292 -14.53 -14.24 16.11
C LEU A 292 -13.97 -13.49 17.31
N VAL A 293 -14.81 -12.73 18.01
CA VAL A 293 -14.39 -11.88 19.14
C VAL A 293 -13.82 -12.73 20.28
N GLU A 294 -14.51 -13.79 20.69
CA GLU A 294 -14.10 -14.61 21.84
C GLU A 294 -12.86 -15.48 21.53
N SER A 295 -12.70 -15.97 20.30
CA SER A 295 -11.61 -16.90 19.95
C SER A 295 -10.35 -16.22 19.38
N CYS A 296 -10.49 -15.08 18.70
CA CYS A 296 -9.42 -14.46 17.93
C CYS A 296 -9.00 -13.08 18.44
N ILE A 297 -9.84 -12.37 19.21
CA ILE A 297 -9.60 -10.98 19.61
C ILE A 297 -9.39 -10.87 21.12
N LYS A 298 -10.41 -11.22 21.90
CA LYS A 298 -10.41 -11.13 23.37
C LYS A 298 -9.19 -11.80 24.05
N PRO A 299 -8.71 -12.98 23.62
CA PRO A 299 -7.53 -13.61 24.23
C PRO A 299 -6.25 -12.78 24.12
N TYR A 300 -6.21 -11.82 23.19
CA TYR A 300 -5.01 -11.05 22.84
C TYR A 300 -5.19 -9.54 23.03
N ALA A 301 -6.25 -9.11 23.72
CA ALA A 301 -6.56 -7.69 23.95
C ALA A 301 -5.44 -6.92 24.71
N ASP A 302 -4.62 -7.62 25.50
CA ASP A 302 -3.50 -7.04 26.24
C ASP A 302 -2.14 -7.22 25.53
N SER A 303 -2.10 -7.90 24.37
CA SER A 303 -0.85 -8.18 23.65
C SER A 303 -0.22 -6.89 23.16
N GLN A 304 1.09 -6.75 23.38
CA GLN A 304 1.86 -5.65 22.83
C GLN A 304 2.31 -5.91 21.39
N ALA A 305 2.03 -7.08 20.83
CA ALA A 305 2.18 -7.32 19.40
C ALA A 305 1.08 -6.63 18.60
N VAL A 306 -0.15 -6.53 19.10
CA VAL A 306 -1.27 -6.01 18.30
C VAL A 306 -1.15 -4.48 18.17
N LEU A 307 -1.44 -3.96 16.98
CA LEU A 307 -1.63 -2.52 16.73
C LEU A 307 -3.12 -2.20 16.52
N ALA A 308 -3.79 -2.99 15.69
CA ALA A 308 -5.19 -2.80 15.32
C ALA A 308 -5.76 -4.12 14.79
N TRP A 309 -7.09 -4.23 14.77
CA TRP A 309 -7.83 -5.34 14.18
C TRP A 309 -8.48 -4.92 12.86
N ASN A 310 -8.47 -5.77 11.84
CA ASN A 310 -9.25 -5.57 10.62
C ASN A 310 -10.10 -6.82 10.36
N VAL A 311 -11.43 -6.70 10.36
CA VAL A 311 -12.34 -7.86 10.28
C VAL A 311 -12.64 -8.31 8.85
N LEU A 312 -12.48 -7.41 7.88
CA LEU A 312 -12.66 -7.67 6.46
C LEU A 312 -11.96 -6.55 5.67
N ASP A 313 -11.02 -6.93 4.81
CA ASP A 313 -10.37 -5.98 3.91
C ASP A 313 -11.31 -5.58 2.76
N ALA A 314 -11.26 -4.31 2.35
CA ALA A 314 -12.09 -3.76 1.27
C ALA A 314 -13.60 -4.04 1.41
N PRO A 315 -14.23 -3.62 2.52
CA PRO A 315 -15.63 -3.93 2.76
C PRO A 315 -16.55 -3.29 1.71
N PRO A 316 -17.67 -3.92 1.36
CA PRO A 316 -18.66 -3.31 0.48
C PRO A 316 -19.64 -2.41 1.27
N PRO A 317 -20.24 -1.37 0.67
CA PRO A 317 -21.03 -0.37 1.39
C PRO A 317 -22.26 -0.93 2.13
N GLN A 318 -22.81 -2.08 1.68
CA GLN A 318 -23.95 -2.75 2.32
C GLN A 318 -23.60 -3.26 3.74
N THR A 319 -22.33 -3.54 4.02
CA THR A 319 -21.87 -4.07 5.31
C THR A 319 -21.61 -3.00 6.36
N PHE A 320 -21.81 -1.72 6.03
CA PHE A 320 -21.46 -0.59 6.90
C PHE A 320 -22.05 -0.69 8.32
N ARG A 321 -23.32 -1.12 8.46
CA ARG A 321 -23.95 -1.27 9.79
C ARG A 321 -23.28 -2.36 10.63
N ALA A 322 -23.06 -3.53 10.05
CA ALA A 322 -22.34 -4.64 10.69
C ALA A 322 -20.91 -4.24 11.12
N PHE A 323 -20.28 -3.36 10.36
CA PHE A 323 -18.98 -2.79 10.70
C PHE A 323 -19.01 -1.88 11.94
N LEU A 324 -20.07 -1.08 12.13
CA LEU A 324 -20.24 -0.30 13.36
C LEU A 324 -20.48 -1.20 14.57
N GLU A 325 -21.27 -2.27 14.40
CA GLU A 325 -21.52 -3.26 15.45
C GLU A 325 -20.24 -4.03 15.82
N ALA A 326 -19.45 -4.46 14.82
CA ALA A 326 -18.15 -5.09 15.03
C ALA A 326 -17.18 -4.18 15.79
N ARG A 327 -17.09 -2.90 15.40
CA ARG A 327 -16.28 -1.90 16.10
C ARG A 327 -16.66 -1.82 17.57
N ASP A 328 -17.96 -1.73 17.86
CA ASP A 328 -18.44 -1.55 19.23
C ASP A 328 -18.28 -2.82 20.08
N LYS A 329 -18.53 -4.01 19.50
CA LYS A 329 -18.27 -5.31 20.16
C LYS A 329 -16.78 -5.52 20.45
N ILE A 330 -15.90 -5.24 19.49
CA ILE A 330 -14.44 -5.37 19.67
C ILE A 330 -13.97 -4.39 20.74
N ALA A 331 -14.39 -3.12 20.66
CA ALA A 331 -14.00 -2.10 21.63
C ALA A 331 -14.55 -2.36 23.05
N ALA A 332 -15.50 -3.27 23.24
CA ALA A 332 -15.99 -3.69 24.55
C ALA A 332 -15.08 -4.72 25.22
N VAL A 333 -14.35 -5.54 24.43
CA VAL A 333 -13.42 -6.56 24.96
C VAL A 333 -11.95 -6.16 24.85
N ASP A 334 -11.62 -5.27 23.91
CA ASP A 334 -10.28 -4.72 23.68
C ASP A 334 -10.37 -3.19 23.63
N ALA A 335 -10.01 -2.55 24.74
CA ALA A 335 -9.97 -1.10 24.85
C ALA A 335 -8.64 -0.49 24.36
N ASN A 336 -7.64 -1.33 24.07
CA ASN A 336 -6.27 -0.91 23.77
C ASN A 336 -6.05 -0.74 22.27
N HIS A 337 -6.69 -1.59 21.46
CA HIS A 337 -6.47 -1.64 20.02
C HIS A 337 -7.75 -1.28 19.22
N PRO A 338 -7.65 -0.36 18.26
CA PRO A 338 -8.77 0.00 17.40
C PRO A 338 -9.10 -1.13 16.42
N MET A 339 -10.36 -1.14 15.99
CA MET A 339 -10.71 -1.71 14.70
C MET A 339 -10.40 -0.70 13.60
N ALA A 340 -9.54 -1.08 12.65
CA ALA A 340 -9.21 -0.32 11.45
C ALA A 340 -10.10 -0.75 10.27
N VAL A 341 -10.37 0.19 9.37
CA VAL A 341 -11.02 -0.11 8.09
C VAL A 341 -10.09 0.32 6.96
N HIS A 342 -9.87 -0.57 6.01
CA HIS A 342 -8.99 -0.33 4.88
C HIS A 342 -9.69 -0.73 3.58
N MET A 343 -9.70 0.18 2.61
CA MET A 343 -10.44 0.04 1.36
C MET A 343 -9.50 -0.27 0.20
N ARG A 344 -10.01 -0.96 -0.83
CA ARG A 344 -9.23 -1.28 -2.04
C ARG A 344 -8.87 -0.03 -2.85
N GLN A 345 -9.69 1.02 -2.74
CA GLN A 345 -9.49 2.33 -3.36
C GLN A 345 -10.22 3.38 -2.52
N ALA A 346 -10.28 4.64 -2.97
CA ALA A 346 -10.94 5.71 -2.21
C ALA A 346 -12.50 5.68 -2.27
N ASP A 347 -13.06 4.61 -2.82
CA ASP A 347 -14.47 4.39 -3.17
C ASP A 347 -15.51 4.85 -2.14
N ILE A 348 -15.65 4.10 -1.04
CA ILE A 348 -16.63 4.28 0.02
C ILE A 348 -16.00 4.92 1.25
N PHE A 349 -14.84 5.54 1.07
CA PHE A 349 -14.14 6.25 2.13
C PHE A 349 -15.00 7.24 2.92
N PRO A 350 -15.85 8.07 2.28
CA PRO A 350 -16.72 9.01 3.01
C PRO A 350 -17.76 8.31 3.91
N LEU A 351 -18.15 7.07 3.59
CA LEU A 351 -19.14 6.32 4.36
C LEU A 351 -18.52 5.78 5.66
N PHE A 352 -17.31 5.20 5.59
CA PHE A 352 -16.68 4.55 6.74
C PHE A 352 -15.83 5.52 7.58
N ALA A 353 -14.99 6.34 6.95
CA ALA A 353 -13.92 7.08 7.63
C ALA A 353 -14.35 7.99 8.81
N PRO A 354 -15.56 8.57 8.84
CA PRO A 354 -16.03 9.33 9.99
C PRO A 354 -16.21 8.51 11.28
N PHE A 355 -16.26 7.18 11.19
CA PHE A 355 -16.70 6.32 12.31
C PHE A 355 -15.61 5.41 12.89
N PHE A 356 -14.41 5.41 12.31
CA PHE A 356 -13.30 4.57 12.75
C PHE A 356 -12.09 5.41 13.18
N ALA A 357 -11.37 4.94 14.19
CA ALA A 357 -10.16 5.63 14.68
C ALA A 357 -9.02 5.58 13.65
N VAL A 358 -9.04 4.55 12.81
CA VAL A 358 -8.11 4.35 11.70
C VAL A 358 -8.91 4.06 10.45
N SER A 359 -8.60 4.77 9.36
CA SER A 359 -9.15 4.49 8.04
C SER A 359 -8.08 4.66 6.98
N GLY A 360 -8.17 3.92 5.89
CA GLY A 360 -7.17 3.97 4.84
C GLY A 360 -7.63 3.39 3.51
N PHE A 361 -6.81 3.56 2.49
CA PHE A 361 -7.05 2.90 1.21
C PHE A 361 -5.74 2.53 0.50
N SER A 362 -5.85 1.60 -0.45
CA SER A 362 -4.79 1.29 -1.40
C SER A 362 -4.73 2.30 -2.56
N HIS A 363 -3.52 2.65 -2.99
CA HIS A 363 -3.27 3.46 -4.19
C HIS A 363 -2.50 2.63 -5.23
N PHE A 364 -3.19 1.74 -5.93
CA PHE A 364 -2.57 0.78 -6.87
C PHE A 364 -2.53 1.27 -8.32
N LYS A 365 -2.23 2.55 -8.52
CA LYS A 365 -2.17 3.18 -9.85
C LYS A 365 -0.79 3.08 -10.49
N SER A 366 -0.73 2.72 -11.76
CA SER A 366 0.51 2.59 -12.54
C SER A 366 0.97 3.94 -13.10
N GLY A 367 2.25 4.27 -12.91
CA GLY A 367 2.85 5.48 -13.51
C GLY A 367 2.21 6.80 -13.04
N ALA A 368 1.53 6.81 -11.89
CA ALA A 368 0.90 7.99 -11.30
C ALA A 368 1.19 8.15 -9.79
N PRO A 369 2.47 8.13 -9.36
CA PRO A 369 2.85 8.23 -7.95
C PRO A 369 2.46 9.56 -7.28
N TRP A 370 2.41 10.66 -8.04
CA TRP A 370 2.04 11.99 -7.54
C TRP A 370 0.54 12.11 -7.20
N ALA A 371 -0.32 11.33 -7.87
CA ALA A 371 -1.77 11.40 -7.69
C ALA A 371 -2.21 11.02 -6.26
N LEU A 372 -1.37 10.30 -5.52
CA LEU A 372 -1.60 9.97 -4.12
C LEU A 372 -1.75 11.24 -3.25
N GLY A 373 -1.03 12.32 -3.57
CA GLY A 373 -1.13 13.58 -2.82
C GLY A 373 -2.50 14.24 -2.98
N ASP A 374 -3.04 14.23 -4.20
CA ASP A 374 -4.40 14.71 -4.47
C ASP A 374 -5.44 13.84 -3.77
N ALA A 375 -5.24 12.52 -3.80
CA ALA A 375 -6.12 11.58 -3.12
C ALA A 375 -6.17 11.83 -1.61
N LEU A 376 -5.03 12.01 -0.96
CA LEU A 376 -5.00 12.31 0.48
C LEU A 376 -5.67 13.65 0.82
N ARG A 377 -5.41 14.71 0.05
CA ARG A 377 -6.03 16.02 0.30
C ARG A 377 -7.55 15.99 0.14
N ALA A 378 -8.06 15.20 -0.78
CA ALA A 378 -9.50 15.04 -0.99
C ALA A 378 -10.18 14.30 0.18
N HIS A 379 -9.52 13.29 0.76
CA HIS A 379 -10.15 12.38 1.71
C HIS A 379 -9.83 12.65 3.18
N LEU A 380 -8.68 13.25 3.49
CA LEU A 380 -8.30 13.56 4.88
C LEU A 380 -9.35 14.40 5.63
N PRO A 381 -10.01 15.42 5.03
CA PRO A 381 -11.06 16.19 5.70
C PRO A 381 -12.32 15.38 6.05
N LEU A 382 -12.51 14.21 5.45
CA LEU A 382 -13.67 13.33 5.70
C LEU A 382 -13.49 12.49 6.97
N MET A 383 -12.27 12.42 7.50
CA MET A 383 -11.97 11.63 8.68
C MET A 383 -12.41 12.31 9.97
N SER A 384 -12.87 11.52 10.94
CA SER A 384 -13.00 11.94 12.34
C SER A 384 -12.11 11.13 13.29
N GLY A 385 -11.35 10.17 12.77
CA GLY A 385 -10.39 9.34 13.52
C GLY A 385 -9.01 9.98 13.72
N GLN A 386 -8.10 9.21 14.32
CA GLN A 386 -6.72 9.63 14.62
C GLN A 386 -5.77 9.49 13.43
N GLN A 387 -5.87 8.42 12.64
CA GLN A 387 -4.86 8.11 11.62
C GLN A 387 -5.44 7.71 10.25
N PHE A 388 -4.86 8.30 9.20
CA PHE A 388 -5.05 7.89 7.80
C PHE A 388 -3.93 6.94 7.38
N TRP A 389 -4.24 5.71 6.96
CA TRP A 389 -3.24 4.75 6.43
C TRP A 389 -3.31 4.63 4.91
N VAL A 390 -2.15 4.52 4.26
CA VAL A 390 -2.05 4.32 2.81
C VAL A 390 -1.31 3.03 2.52
N THR A 391 -1.83 2.27 1.56
CA THR A 391 -1.15 1.07 1.03
C THR A 391 -0.66 1.30 -0.39
N ALA A 392 0.63 1.05 -0.63
CA ALA A 392 1.28 1.21 -1.92
C ALA A 392 1.56 -0.14 -2.61
N PRO A 393 1.61 -0.17 -3.95
CA PRO A 393 1.80 -1.40 -4.71
C PRO A 393 3.31 -1.71 -4.84
N ALA A 394 3.69 -2.79 -4.18
CA ALA A 394 4.98 -3.47 -4.26
C ALA A 394 4.81 -4.93 -4.74
N PHE A 395 3.92 -5.12 -5.71
CA PHE A 395 3.59 -6.39 -6.35
C PHE A 395 3.29 -6.18 -7.84
N VAL A 396 3.27 -7.25 -8.62
CA VAL A 396 2.67 -7.30 -9.97
C VAL A 396 1.79 -8.54 -10.06
N TYR A 397 0.51 -8.39 -10.44
CA TYR A 397 -0.36 -9.53 -10.70
C TYR A 397 0.03 -10.28 -11.99
N ALA A 398 -0.52 -11.47 -12.18
CA ALA A 398 -0.55 -12.17 -13.46
C ALA A 398 -1.03 -11.27 -14.62
N SER A 399 -1.92 -10.31 -14.35
CA SER A 399 -2.38 -9.32 -15.33
C SER A 399 -1.33 -8.33 -15.83
N ASP A 400 -0.11 -8.36 -15.27
CA ASP A 400 0.95 -7.38 -15.48
C ASP A 400 0.58 -5.98 -14.97
N ALA A 401 -0.34 -5.94 -13.99
CA ALA A 401 -0.86 -4.73 -13.38
C ALA A 401 -0.92 -4.85 -11.85
N PRO A 402 -0.71 -3.76 -11.10
CA PRO A 402 -0.11 -2.51 -11.57
C PRO A 402 1.33 -2.76 -12.06
N ASP A 403 1.87 -1.81 -12.82
CA ASP A 403 3.27 -1.85 -13.25
C ASP A 403 4.20 -1.95 -12.03
N TRP A 404 5.30 -2.70 -12.14
CA TRP A 404 6.30 -2.72 -11.06
C TRP A 404 6.89 -1.33 -10.86
N ASN A 405 6.69 -0.75 -9.67
CA ASN A 405 7.23 0.56 -9.37
C ASN A 405 8.76 0.56 -9.44
N THR A 406 9.30 1.67 -9.93
CA THR A 406 10.71 1.98 -9.75
C THR A 406 10.97 2.50 -8.34
N SER A 407 12.20 2.36 -7.83
CA SER A 407 12.59 2.90 -6.53
C SER A 407 12.24 4.40 -6.36
N PRO A 408 12.44 5.29 -7.36
CA PRO A 408 11.99 6.68 -7.29
C PRO A 408 10.48 6.87 -7.17
N GLN A 409 9.66 6.08 -7.89
CA GLN A 409 8.20 6.18 -7.83
C GLN A 409 7.68 5.86 -6.43
N LEU A 410 8.17 4.76 -5.85
CA LEU A 410 7.78 4.35 -4.50
C LEU A 410 8.25 5.36 -3.44
N ARG A 411 9.47 5.90 -3.61
CA ARG A 411 10.01 6.98 -2.76
C ARG A 411 9.15 8.24 -2.84
N LEU A 412 8.72 8.63 -4.04
CA LEU A 412 7.84 9.78 -4.25
C LEU A 412 6.49 9.56 -3.55
N MET A 413 5.88 8.39 -3.70
CA MET A 413 4.62 8.08 -3.03
C MET A 413 4.75 8.14 -1.50
N LEU A 414 5.81 7.55 -0.93
CA LEU A 414 6.05 7.54 0.52
C LEU A 414 6.19 8.96 1.09
N ASN A 415 7.01 9.81 0.46
CA ASN A 415 7.18 11.20 0.89
C ASN A 415 5.88 12.00 0.72
N THR A 416 5.18 11.80 -0.41
CA THR A 416 3.91 12.46 -0.70
C THR A 416 2.86 12.09 0.32
N ALA A 417 2.80 10.82 0.74
CA ALA A 417 1.87 10.34 1.73
C ALA A 417 2.03 11.08 3.07
N LEU A 418 3.24 11.05 3.62
CA LEU A 418 3.55 11.66 4.91
C LEU A 418 3.34 13.17 4.90
N ALA A 419 3.77 13.83 3.82
CA ALA A 419 3.66 15.28 3.66
C ALA A 419 2.20 15.76 3.52
N ASN A 420 1.30 14.92 3.00
CA ASN A 420 -0.14 15.22 2.89
C ASN A 420 -0.96 14.70 4.07
N GLY A 421 -0.32 14.27 5.17
CA GLY A 421 -1.02 13.96 6.41
C GLY A 421 -1.29 12.47 6.64
N ALA A 422 -0.80 11.56 5.81
CA ALA A 422 -0.89 10.13 6.12
C ALA A 422 -0.09 9.79 7.38
N ARG A 423 -0.67 8.97 8.25
CA ARG A 423 -0.11 8.52 9.53
C ARG A 423 0.11 7.01 9.57
N GLY A 424 0.13 6.38 8.41
CA GLY A 424 0.53 5.00 8.19
C GLY A 424 0.91 4.78 6.73
N TRP A 425 1.93 3.96 6.52
CA TRP A 425 2.40 3.55 5.20
C TRP A 425 2.61 2.04 5.19
N LEU A 426 1.93 1.38 4.28
CA LEU A 426 1.98 -0.06 4.09
C LEU A 426 2.38 -0.38 2.66
N ALA A 427 3.11 -1.47 2.44
CA ALA A 427 3.41 -1.98 1.11
C ALA A 427 2.78 -3.36 0.92
N HIS A 428 1.91 -3.49 -0.08
CA HIS A 428 1.38 -4.77 -0.52
C HIS A 428 2.28 -5.29 -1.64
N THR A 429 2.89 -6.47 -1.62
CA THR A 429 2.95 -7.44 -0.52
C THR A 429 4.38 -8.02 -0.39
N TYR A 430 4.69 -8.57 0.78
CA TYR A 430 6.02 -9.07 1.14
C TYR A 430 6.42 -10.31 0.33
N HIS A 431 5.51 -11.27 0.18
CA HIS A 431 5.72 -12.57 -0.46
C HIS A 431 4.56 -12.94 -1.38
N ASN A 432 4.71 -13.97 -2.20
CA ASN A 432 3.62 -14.45 -3.03
C ASN A 432 3.74 -15.93 -3.39
N THR A 433 2.60 -16.56 -3.65
CA THR A 433 2.54 -17.79 -4.44
C THR A 433 2.83 -17.44 -5.91
N PRO A 434 3.80 -18.10 -6.58
CA PRO A 434 4.20 -17.74 -7.93
C PRO A 434 3.24 -18.31 -9.00
N VAL A 435 3.12 -17.61 -10.14
CA VAL A 435 2.14 -17.97 -11.19
C VAL A 435 2.31 -19.38 -11.77
N TRP A 436 3.52 -19.93 -11.78
CA TRP A 436 3.81 -21.26 -12.35
C TRP A 436 3.46 -22.43 -11.41
N VAL A 437 2.90 -22.14 -10.24
CA VAL A 437 2.22 -23.08 -9.32
C VAL A 437 0.86 -22.50 -8.91
N ASP A 438 0.12 -22.00 -9.90
CA ASP A 438 -1.26 -21.51 -9.76
C ASP A 438 -1.44 -20.26 -8.87
N GLY A 439 -0.36 -19.54 -8.57
CA GLY A 439 -0.42 -18.24 -7.90
C GLY A 439 -0.92 -17.10 -8.79
N HIS A 440 -1.22 -15.96 -8.17
CA HIS A 440 -1.76 -14.78 -8.85
C HIS A 440 -0.76 -13.65 -9.09
N TYR A 441 0.47 -13.77 -8.57
CA TYR A 441 1.47 -12.71 -8.62
C TYR A 441 2.70 -13.14 -9.42
N GLN A 442 3.14 -12.26 -10.32
CA GLN A 442 4.42 -12.39 -11.02
C GLN A 442 5.58 -11.89 -10.17
N ARG A 443 5.32 -10.96 -9.26
CA ARG A 443 6.35 -10.33 -8.42
C ARG A 443 5.77 -9.82 -7.11
N SER A 444 6.59 -9.85 -6.07
CA SER A 444 6.37 -9.23 -4.75
C SER A 444 7.72 -8.72 -4.22
N LEU A 445 7.75 -8.15 -3.01
CA LEU A 445 8.99 -7.63 -2.40
C LEU A 445 10.07 -8.70 -2.23
N THR A 446 9.70 -9.94 -1.94
CA THR A 446 10.66 -11.03 -1.70
C THR A 446 10.49 -12.26 -2.59
N GLY A 447 9.42 -12.29 -3.37
CA GLY A 447 9.07 -13.46 -4.19
C GLY A 447 8.66 -14.66 -3.34
N PRO A 448 8.57 -15.86 -3.95
CA PRO A 448 8.18 -17.08 -3.25
C PRO A 448 9.28 -17.68 -2.36
N PHE A 449 10.54 -17.25 -2.53
CA PHE A 449 11.70 -17.89 -1.90
C PHE A 449 12.40 -17.02 -0.85
N LEU A 450 11.72 -15.99 -0.32
CA LEU A 450 12.27 -15.02 0.64
C LEU A 450 13.60 -14.42 0.15
N THR A 451 13.62 -14.02 -1.11
CA THR A 451 14.77 -13.38 -1.77
C THR A 451 14.65 -11.86 -1.68
N PHE A 452 15.67 -11.09 -2.02
CA PHE A 452 15.60 -9.63 -1.94
C PHE A 452 15.24 -9.03 -3.31
N SER A 453 14.42 -7.97 -3.32
CA SER A 453 14.19 -7.12 -4.49
C SER A 453 14.83 -5.74 -4.33
N ASP A 454 14.95 -5.03 -5.45
CA ASP A 454 15.34 -3.62 -5.51
C ASP A 454 14.40 -2.70 -4.72
N LEU A 455 13.08 -2.91 -4.82
CA LEU A 455 12.10 -2.15 -4.04
C LEU A 455 12.21 -2.43 -2.54
N TRP A 456 12.48 -3.68 -2.14
CA TRP A 456 12.64 -4.02 -0.74
C TRP A 456 13.86 -3.32 -0.11
N ALA A 457 14.97 -3.30 -0.83
CA ALA A 457 16.17 -2.56 -0.41
C ALA A 457 15.93 -1.04 -0.39
N GLU A 458 15.21 -0.47 -1.37
CA GLU A 458 14.86 0.96 -1.35
C GLU A 458 13.99 1.29 -0.15
N LEU A 459 12.90 0.53 0.09
CA LEU A 459 11.99 0.74 1.21
C LEU A 459 12.74 0.72 2.54
N GLY A 460 13.58 -0.30 2.78
CA GLY A 460 14.34 -0.38 4.02
C GLY A 460 15.22 0.85 4.26
N ASN A 461 15.91 1.32 3.24
CA ASN A 461 16.73 2.54 3.30
C ASN A 461 15.91 3.83 3.53
N ARG A 462 14.62 3.86 3.16
CA ARG A 462 13.73 5.02 3.38
C ARG A 462 13.09 4.96 4.75
N VAL A 463 12.55 3.80 5.11
CA VAL A 463 11.86 3.56 6.38
C VAL A 463 12.80 3.71 7.56
N GLU A 464 14.08 3.30 7.44
CA GLU A 464 15.11 3.59 8.46
C GLU A 464 15.08 5.06 8.90
N ARG A 465 15.01 5.96 7.92
CA ARG A 465 15.13 7.40 8.16
C ARG A 465 13.81 8.02 8.61
N LEU A 466 12.71 7.58 8.01
CA LEU A 466 11.38 8.14 8.28
C LEU A 466 10.83 7.64 9.62
N SER A 467 11.11 6.39 10.00
CA SER A 467 10.64 5.80 11.25
C SER A 467 11.15 6.54 12.48
N VAL A 468 12.40 7.02 12.47
CA VAL A 468 12.95 7.81 13.60
C VAL A 468 12.37 9.23 13.68
N MET A 469 11.86 9.75 12.57
CA MET A 469 11.13 11.05 12.51
C MET A 469 9.63 10.89 12.74
N ALA A 470 9.12 9.66 12.86
CA ALA A 470 7.68 9.39 12.99
C ALA A 470 6.97 10.19 14.09
N PRO A 471 7.53 10.38 15.31
CA PRO A 471 6.87 11.17 16.36
C PRO A 471 6.56 12.62 15.94
N LEU A 472 7.46 13.22 15.16
CA LEU A 472 7.32 14.57 14.63
C LEU A 472 6.21 14.65 13.57
N LEU A 473 6.11 13.61 12.73
CA LEU A 473 5.06 13.52 11.72
C LEU A 473 3.70 13.22 12.35
N LEU A 474 3.65 12.35 13.36
CA LEU A 474 2.44 11.99 14.10
C LEU A 474 1.78 13.22 14.74
N SER A 475 2.59 14.10 15.33
CA SER A 475 2.10 15.27 16.06
C SER A 475 1.76 16.47 15.15
N ALA A 476 2.08 16.39 13.86
CA ALA A 476 1.79 17.46 12.90
C ALA A 476 0.51 17.19 12.10
N ARG A 477 -0.06 18.19 11.45
CA ARG A 477 -1.17 18.08 10.48
C ARG A 477 -0.92 18.98 9.28
N PRO A 478 -1.39 18.63 8.06
CA PRO A 478 -1.29 19.53 6.91
C PRO A 478 -1.88 20.90 7.23
N ALA A 479 -1.17 21.96 6.85
CA ALA A 479 -1.55 23.34 7.13
C ALA A 479 -1.17 24.24 5.94
N PRO A 480 -1.80 25.41 5.78
CA PRO A 480 -1.31 26.40 4.85
C PRO A 480 0.09 26.92 5.27
N PRO A 481 0.87 27.50 4.34
CA PRO A 481 2.13 28.15 4.68
C PRO A 481 1.92 29.26 5.72
N PRO A 482 2.76 29.37 6.76
CA PRO A 482 2.66 30.45 7.74
C PRO A 482 2.96 31.80 7.08
N GLU A 483 2.19 32.84 7.41
CA GLU A 483 2.30 34.17 6.77
C GLU A 483 3.69 34.80 6.90
N PHE A 484 4.38 34.55 8.03
CA PHE A 484 5.73 35.05 8.30
C PHE A 484 6.83 34.29 7.54
N MET A 485 6.50 33.14 6.93
CA MET A 485 7.47 32.22 6.36
C MET A 485 7.36 32.18 4.84
N ARG A 486 7.99 33.15 4.19
CA ARG A 486 8.11 33.22 2.73
C ARG A 486 9.41 32.55 2.31
N VAL A 487 9.30 31.32 1.82
CA VAL A 487 10.45 30.57 1.29
C VAL A 487 10.48 30.70 -0.22
N ASP A 488 11.53 31.32 -0.74
CA ASP A 488 11.73 31.43 -2.18
C ASP A 488 12.50 30.20 -2.68
N ILE A 489 11.88 29.46 -3.60
CA ILE A 489 12.47 28.27 -4.21
C ILE A 489 12.58 28.51 -5.72
N SER A 490 13.79 28.35 -6.23
CA SER A 490 14.03 28.23 -7.66
C SER A 490 14.63 26.86 -7.96
N VAL A 491 14.14 26.25 -9.03
CA VAL A 491 14.57 24.92 -9.45
C VAL A 491 14.74 24.91 -10.96
N GLN A 492 15.82 24.30 -11.42
CA GLN A 492 16.07 24.13 -12.85
C GLN A 492 15.59 22.75 -13.30
N LYS A 493 14.64 22.71 -14.24
CA LYS A 493 14.21 21.44 -14.86
C LYS A 493 15.31 20.88 -15.73
N HIS A 494 15.68 19.63 -15.49
CA HIS A 494 16.65 18.94 -16.31
C HIS A 494 16.08 18.70 -17.73
N PRO A 495 16.85 18.90 -18.83
CA PRO A 495 16.33 18.77 -20.19
C PRO A 495 15.77 17.38 -20.54
N LYS A 496 16.20 16.33 -19.82
CA LYS A 496 15.73 14.94 -20.00
C LYS A 496 14.59 14.56 -19.06
N SER A 497 14.01 15.51 -18.33
CA SER A 497 12.88 15.26 -17.45
C SER A 497 11.65 14.83 -18.26
N HIS A 498 11.07 13.68 -17.92
CA HIS A 498 9.81 13.20 -18.50
C HIS A 498 8.58 13.63 -17.69
N LEU A 499 8.77 14.53 -16.72
CA LEU A 499 7.67 15.07 -15.92
C LEU A 499 6.63 15.72 -16.84
N ARG A 500 5.35 15.35 -16.64
CA ARG A 500 4.22 15.78 -17.48
C ARG A 500 4.13 17.30 -17.55
N ASN A 501 3.66 17.79 -18.70
CA ASN A 501 3.44 19.23 -18.90
C ASN A 501 2.45 19.77 -17.86
N GLY A 502 2.75 20.92 -17.26
CA GLY A 502 1.93 21.54 -16.22
C GLY A 502 2.19 21.04 -14.79
N MET A 503 2.94 19.95 -14.60
CA MET A 503 3.36 19.54 -13.27
C MET A 503 4.56 20.35 -12.77
N SER A 504 4.49 20.79 -11.51
CA SER A 504 5.63 21.38 -10.82
C SER A 504 6.71 20.32 -10.57
N LEU A 505 7.97 20.70 -10.79
CA LEU A 505 9.12 19.84 -10.50
C LEU A 505 9.26 19.54 -9.00
N LEU A 506 8.87 20.50 -8.16
CA LEU A 506 8.88 20.34 -6.71
C LEU A 506 7.47 20.48 -6.14
N SER A 507 7.13 19.63 -5.20
CA SER A 507 6.03 19.86 -4.26
C SER A 507 6.59 20.51 -3.01
N THR A 508 5.93 21.56 -2.54
CA THR A 508 6.27 22.25 -1.29
C THR A 508 5.04 22.20 -0.38
N LEU A 509 5.18 21.56 0.77
CA LEU A 509 4.07 21.20 1.64
C LEU A 509 4.39 21.61 3.08
N TRP A 510 3.37 22.08 3.77
CA TRP A 510 3.47 22.57 5.15
C TRP A 510 2.66 21.67 6.08
N LEU A 511 3.25 21.36 7.23
CA LEU A 511 2.53 20.77 8.34
C LEU A 511 2.73 21.61 9.59
N GLN A 512 1.74 21.63 10.47
CA GLN A 512 1.79 22.32 11.75
C GLN A 512 1.69 21.31 12.88
N GLY A 513 2.69 21.31 13.76
CA GLY A 513 2.66 20.62 15.05
C GLY A 513 2.12 21.51 16.16
N PRO A 514 2.19 21.06 17.43
CA PRO A 514 1.67 21.82 18.57
C PRO A 514 2.41 23.16 18.78
N ASP A 515 3.72 23.16 18.59
CA ASP A 515 4.64 24.26 18.89
C ASP A 515 5.72 24.47 17.81
N TYR A 516 5.56 23.83 16.65
CA TYR A 516 6.47 23.92 15.51
C TYR A 516 5.74 23.83 14.18
N TYR A 517 6.46 24.19 13.11
CA TYR A 517 6.06 23.94 11.73
C TYR A 517 7.05 22.98 11.06
N LEU A 518 6.54 22.22 10.11
CA LEU A 518 7.33 21.40 9.20
C LEU A 518 7.18 21.94 7.79
N PHE A 519 8.31 22.05 7.11
CA PHE A 519 8.36 22.38 5.69
C PHE A 519 8.96 21.20 4.93
N TYR A 520 8.19 20.64 4.00
CA TYR A 520 8.56 19.48 3.21
C TYR A 520 8.72 19.86 1.74
N ILE A 521 9.90 19.59 1.18
CA ILE A 521 10.16 19.74 -0.25
C ILE A 521 10.29 18.33 -0.84
N ILE A 522 9.62 18.06 -1.96
CA ILE A 522 9.66 16.76 -2.63
C ILE A 522 9.95 16.96 -4.11
N ASN A 523 10.91 16.21 -4.66
CA ASN A 523 11.16 16.14 -6.09
C ASN A 523 10.11 15.24 -6.75
N ASN A 524 9.23 15.82 -7.57
CA ASN A 524 8.17 15.09 -8.27
C ASN A 524 8.68 14.34 -9.51
N ASP A 525 9.91 14.61 -9.95
CA ASP A 525 10.56 13.88 -11.04
C ASP A 525 11.05 12.52 -10.54
N THR A 526 10.64 11.45 -11.22
CA THR A 526 11.03 10.08 -10.91
C THR A 526 12.24 9.60 -11.72
N ASP A 527 12.74 10.41 -12.64
CA ASP A 527 13.83 10.05 -13.55
C ASP A 527 15.07 10.93 -13.38
N GLN A 528 14.90 12.21 -13.02
CA GLN A 528 16.00 13.19 -13.00
C GLN A 528 16.20 13.85 -11.63
N VAL A 529 17.46 14.19 -11.37
CA VAL A 529 17.85 15.02 -10.22
C VAL A 529 17.34 16.44 -10.41
N ALA A 530 16.84 17.06 -9.34
CA ALA A 530 16.44 18.45 -9.31
C ALA A 530 17.46 19.27 -8.52
N SER A 531 17.98 20.32 -9.15
CA SER A 531 18.91 21.27 -8.53
C SER A 531 18.13 22.44 -7.93
N VAL A 532 18.17 22.56 -6.60
CA VAL A 532 17.28 23.44 -5.83
C VAL A 532 18.08 24.56 -5.19
N ASN A 533 17.68 25.81 -5.43
CA ASN A 533 18.12 26.96 -4.65
C ASN A 533 16.97 27.43 -3.78
N MET A 534 17.18 27.41 -2.47
CA MET A 534 16.22 27.81 -1.45
C MET A 534 16.74 29.02 -0.70
N THR A 535 15.89 30.04 -0.56
CA THR A 535 16.15 31.22 0.26
C THR A 535 15.12 31.30 1.38
N LEU A 536 15.61 31.31 2.61
CA LEU A 536 14.81 31.50 3.83
C LEU A 536 14.72 32.99 4.18
N PRO A 537 13.66 33.43 4.88
CA PRO A 537 13.54 34.81 5.35
C PRO A 537 14.74 35.26 6.19
N ASP A 538 15.09 36.54 6.08
CA ASP A 538 16.23 37.11 6.81
C ASP A 538 16.06 37.13 8.33
N ASN A 539 14.81 37.32 8.77
CA ASN A 539 14.41 37.36 10.17
C ASN A 539 13.17 36.49 10.35
N LEU A 540 13.22 35.61 11.34
CA LEU A 540 12.06 34.84 11.79
C LEU A 540 11.52 35.44 13.09
N PRO A 541 10.20 35.44 13.30
CA PRO A 541 9.61 35.93 14.54
C PRO A 541 10.05 35.08 15.74
N ASP A 542 9.94 35.68 16.93
CA ASP A 542 9.96 34.97 18.22
C ASP A 542 11.16 34.02 18.44
N GLY A 543 12.32 34.35 17.86
CA GLY A 543 13.54 33.55 18.00
C GLY A 543 13.46 32.18 17.32
N MET A 544 12.57 32.02 16.34
CA MET A 544 12.47 30.79 15.56
C MET A 544 13.71 30.53 14.71
N ASN A 545 14.01 29.25 14.52
CA ASN A 545 15.13 28.75 13.73
C ASN A 545 14.64 27.63 12.81
N VAL A 546 15.39 27.39 11.72
CA VAL A 546 15.10 26.33 10.75
C VAL A 546 16.18 25.27 10.82
N PHE A 547 15.81 24.01 11.08
CA PHE A 547 16.72 22.88 11.12
C PHE A 547 16.36 21.85 10.06
N ASP A 548 17.38 21.30 9.39
CA ASP A 548 17.22 20.23 8.41
C ASP A 548 17.20 18.87 9.12
N THR A 549 16.01 18.34 9.38
CA THR A 549 15.86 17.05 10.07
C THR A 549 16.35 15.89 9.21
N SER A 550 16.31 16.04 7.88
CA SER A 550 16.87 15.06 6.96
C SER A 550 18.40 14.97 7.08
N ALA A 551 19.08 16.11 7.28
CA ALA A 551 20.52 16.14 7.57
C ALA A 551 20.86 15.48 8.91
N MET A 552 20.04 15.67 9.94
CA MET A 552 20.22 15.01 11.24
C MET A 552 20.17 13.47 11.11
N VAL A 553 19.15 12.96 10.43
CA VAL A 553 18.95 11.51 10.30
C VAL A 553 19.93 10.88 9.30
N ARG A 554 20.52 11.64 8.37
CA ARG A 554 21.49 11.11 7.41
C ARG A 554 22.95 11.27 7.85
N MET A 555 23.29 12.43 8.41
CA MET A 555 24.67 12.84 8.65
C MET A 555 24.96 13.10 10.14
N ARG A 556 23.96 12.91 11.02
CA ARG A 556 24.04 13.24 12.45
C ARG A 556 24.43 14.71 12.69
N ALA A 557 24.07 15.58 11.75
CA ALA A 557 24.34 17.01 11.82
C ALA A 557 23.12 17.77 12.36
N TRP A 558 23.33 18.65 13.34
CA TRP A 558 22.30 19.51 13.89
C TRP A 558 22.82 20.94 14.01
N ALA A 559 22.50 21.77 13.03
CA ALA A 559 22.83 23.18 12.99
C ALA A 559 21.69 23.96 12.32
N PRO A 560 21.49 25.24 12.68
CA PRO A 560 20.56 26.11 11.96
C PRO A 560 20.91 26.13 10.47
N SER A 561 19.87 26.11 9.63
CA SER A 561 20.03 26.14 8.17
C SER A 561 20.54 27.50 7.71
N ASP A 562 21.46 27.50 6.75
CA ASP A 562 21.90 28.73 6.10
C ASP A 562 20.71 29.42 5.41
N LYS A 563 20.76 30.75 5.36
CA LYS A 563 19.71 31.58 4.72
C LYS A 563 19.56 31.29 3.24
N GLN A 564 20.67 31.06 2.55
CA GLN A 564 20.70 30.67 1.14
C GLN A 564 21.35 29.30 1.03
N ARG A 565 20.64 28.37 0.40
CA ARG A 565 21.11 27.00 0.24
C ARG A 565 20.93 26.53 -1.18
N HIS A 566 21.93 25.80 -1.63
CA HIS A 566 21.91 25.04 -2.87
C HIS A 566 22.06 23.56 -2.53
N PHE A 567 21.20 22.71 -3.08
CA PHE A 567 21.31 21.26 -2.90
C PHE A 567 20.65 20.50 -4.04
N GLU A 568 21.11 19.26 -4.22
CA GLU A 568 20.59 18.34 -5.23
C GLU A 568 19.59 17.37 -4.59
N MET A 569 18.44 17.22 -5.23
CA MET A 569 17.40 16.27 -4.84
C MET A 569 17.33 15.14 -5.86
N PHE A 570 17.65 13.92 -5.42
CA PHE A 570 17.49 12.73 -6.25
C PHE A 570 16.02 12.50 -6.63
N PRO A 571 15.75 11.72 -7.68
CA PRO A 571 14.39 11.40 -8.10
C PRO A 571 13.50 10.91 -6.95
N GLY A 572 12.30 11.48 -6.81
CA GLY A 572 11.33 11.16 -5.74
C GLY A 572 11.76 11.53 -4.32
N GLN A 573 12.93 12.17 -4.12
CA GLN A 573 13.44 12.48 -2.78
C GLN A 573 12.61 13.54 -2.07
N GLY A 574 12.41 13.35 -0.77
CA GLY A 574 11.88 14.35 0.15
C GLY A 574 12.99 14.96 1.02
N GLN A 575 12.82 16.22 1.40
CA GLN A 575 13.65 16.92 2.38
C GLN A 575 12.78 17.70 3.36
N LEU A 576 12.95 17.39 4.64
CA LEU A 576 12.13 17.89 5.74
C LEU A 576 12.91 18.89 6.59
N PHE A 577 12.26 20.03 6.87
CA PHE A 577 12.76 21.07 7.75
C PHE A 577 11.83 21.24 8.95
N LEU A 578 12.41 21.37 10.14
CA LEU A 578 11.73 21.73 11.38
C LEU A 578 11.92 23.22 11.65
N ILE A 579 10.83 23.92 11.96
CA ILE A 579 10.82 25.35 12.21
C ILE A 579 10.14 25.60 13.56
N GLY A 580 10.86 26.21 14.51
CA GLY A 580 10.35 26.48 15.85
C GLY A 580 11.37 27.27 16.66
N THR A 581 11.06 27.57 17.93
CA THR A 581 12.04 28.17 18.84
C THR A 581 13.21 27.20 19.06
N LEU A 582 14.37 27.71 19.46
CA LEU A 582 15.54 26.85 19.70
C LEU A 582 15.24 25.73 20.70
N GLU A 583 14.56 26.04 21.80
CA GLU A 583 14.16 25.06 22.83
C GLU A 583 13.29 23.93 22.25
N VAL A 584 12.28 24.28 21.45
CA VAL A 584 11.39 23.29 20.80
C VAL A 584 12.18 22.43 19.81
N CYS A 585 13.03 23.05 18.99
CA CYS A 585 13.86 22.34 18.04
C CYS A 585 14.83 21.36 18.73
N GLU A 586 15.45 21.76 19.84
CA GLU A 586 16.34 20.90 20.64
C GLU A 586 15.58 19.75 21.32
N ALA A 587 14.37 19.99 21.83
CA ALA A 587 13.53 18.94 22.38
C ALA A 587 13.23 17.86 21.33
N TRP A 588 12.85 18.27 20.11
CA TRP A 588 12.61 17.34 19.01
C TRP A 588 13.86 16.64 18.51
N ARG A 589 15.02 17.33 18.48
CA ARG A 589 16.33 16.69 18.24
C ARG A 589 16.55 15.55 19.22
N ASP A 590 16.30 15.75 20.50
CA ASP A 590 16.54 14.73 21.53
C ASP A 590 15.59 13.54 21.39
N VAL A 591 14.32 13.79 21.00
CA VAL A 591 13.36 12.73 20.66
C VAL A 591 13.84 11.89 19.48
N ILE A 592 14.24 12.54 18.37
CA ILE A 592 14.73 11.86 17.16
C ILE A 592 16.02 11.10 17.48
N ALA A 593 16.95 11.69 18.23
CA ALA A 593 18.21 11.06 18.63
C ALA A 593 17.96 9.81 19.48
N ARG A 594 17.01 9.85 20.41
CA ARG A 594 16.62 8.65 21.19
C ARG A 594 16.08 7.55 20.28
N ARG A 595 15.21 7.89 19.32
CA ARG A 595 14.67 6.93 18.34
C ARG A 595 15.76 6.32 17.46
N ILE A 596 16.76 7.09 17.04
CA ILE A 596 17.92 6.58 16.31
C ILE A 596 18.66 5.55 17.16
N LEU A 597 18.95 5.85 18.43
CA LEU A 597 19.63 4.92 19.33
C LEU A 597 18.85 3.62 19.51
N ASP A 598 17.53 3.71 19.68
CA ASP A 598 16.68 2.53 19.87
C ASP A 598 16.60 1.65 18.60
N ALA A 599 16.53 2.29 17.43
CA ALA A 599 16.59 1.58 16.14
C ALA A 599 17.97 0.92 15.92
N ASP A 600 19.05 1.66 16.19
CA ASP A 600 20.43 1.19 16.08
C ASP A 600 20.69 -0.03 16.99
N ARG A 601 20.21 0.01 18.24
CA ARG A 601 20.31 -1.10 19.19
C ARG A 601 19.56 -2.33 18.72
N ARG A 602 18.32 -2.16 18.28
CA ARG A 602 17.48 -3.26 17.78
C ARG A 602 18.16 -3.98 16.61
N GLN A 603 18.67 -3.23 15.64
CA GLN A 603 19.35 -3.82 14.49
C GLN A 603 20.67 -4.49 14.88
N ALA A 604 21.46 -3.84 15.74
CA ALA A 604 22.71 -4.40 16.22
C ALA A 604 22.53 -5.68 17.04
N GLN A 605 21.40 -5.87 17.73
CA GLN A 605 21.12 -7.08 18.50
C GLN A 605 21.15 -8.34 17.62
N VAL A 606 20.58 -8.25 16.42
CA VAL A 606 20.58 -9.34 15.44
C VAL A 606 22.00 -9.66 14.96
N ASP A 607 22.80 -8.63 14.68
CA ASP A 607 24.20 -8.80 14.24
C ASP A 607 25.10 -9.32 15.38
N MET A 608 24.86 -8.88 16.62
CA MET A 608 25.56 -9.38 17.81
C MET A 608 25.24 -10.85 18.06
N GLU A 609 23.99 -11.28 17.88
CA GLU A 609 23.63 -12.70 17.98
C GLU A 609 24.41 -13.53 16.96
N LEU A 610 24.44 -13.10 15.70
CA LEU A 610 25.24 -13.77 14.67
C LEU A 610 26.73 -13.81 15.07
N ALA A 611 27.31 -12.68 15.48
CA ALA A 611 28.71 -12.62 15.90
C ALA A 611 29.04 -13.58 17.05
N ARG A 612 28.14 -13.72 18.05
CA ARG A 612 28.29 -14.67 19.16
C ARG A 612 28.28 -16.12 18.69
N GLN A 613 27.43 -16.48 17.72
CA GLN A 613 27.39 -17.84 17.17
C GLN A 613 28.71 -18.24 16.49
N TYR A 614 29.51 -17.28 16.05
CA TYR A 614 30.85 -17.49 15.48
C TYR A 614 31.98 -17.26 16.50
N GLY A 615 31.66 -17.07 17.78
CA GLY A 615 32.65 -16.84 18.83
C GLY A 615 33.48 -15.56 18.64
N LEU A 616 32.94 -14.56 17.94
CA LEU A 616 33.63 -13.28 17.77
C LEU A 616 33.60 -12.53 19.11
N ASP A 617 34.76 -12.01 19.52
CA ASP A 617 34.82 -11.05 20.62
C ASP A 617 34.03 -9.79 20.21
N ILE A 618 33.06 -9.41 21.02
CA ILE A 618 32.23 -8.22 20.80
C ILE A 618 31.93 -7.51 22.13
N ASP A 619 32.64 -7.81 23.21
CA ASP A 619 32.26 -7.34 24.55
C ASP A 619 32.34 -5.81 24.66
N ASP A 620 33.38 -5.20 24.08
CA ASP A 620 33.56 -3.75 24.04
C ASP A 620 32.47 -3.06 23.18
N ILE A 621 32.10 -3.69 22.07
CA ILE A 621 31.04 -3.23 21.17
C ILE A 621 29.68 -3.31 21.86
N ALA A 622 29.38 -4.47 22.46
CA ALA A 622 28.13 -4.72 23.16
C ALA A 622 27.98 -3.76 24.35
N ALA A 623 29.05 -3.47 25.09
CA ALA A 623 29.03 -2.48 26.16
C ALA A 623 28.61 -1.08 25.67
N VAL A 624 29.11 -0.64 24.51
CA VAL A 624 28.74 0.67 23.93
C VAL A 624 27.29 0.68 23.43
N ILE A 625 26.87 -0.35 22.70
CA ILE A 625 25.52 -0.42 22.11
C ILE A 625 24.45 -0.59 23.20
N CYS A 626 24.70 -1.47 24.17
CA CYS A 626 23.77 -1.79 25.25
C CYS A 626 23.88 -0.86 26.46
N ALA A 627 24.77 0.14 26.45
CA ALA A 627 24.88 1.12 27.53
C ALA A 627 23.51 1.77 27.81
N LYS A 628 23.01 1.55 29.03
CA LYS A 628 21.79 2.19 29.53
C LYS A 628 22.06 3.64 29.91
N ASP A 629 21.10 4.49 29.57
CA ASP A 629 20.84 5.79 30.18
C ASP A 629 21.90 6.91 29.99
N GLY A 630 21.43 8.15 30.19
CA GLY A 630 22.08 9.41 29.80
C GLY A 630 21.33 10.12 28.68
N ALA A 631 21.23 11.45 28.77
CA ALA A 631 20.57 12.28 27.76
C ALA A 631 21.15 11.99 26.35
N PRO A 632 20.30 11.89 25.32
CA PRO A 632 20.79 11.69 23.96
C PRO A 632 21.65 12.90 23.56
N SER A 633 22.78 12.64 22.90
CA SER A 633 23.64 13.67 22.34
C SER A 633 24.13 13.24 20.96
N ILE A 634 24.47 14.19 20.10
CA ILE A 634 25.05 13.91 18.79
C ILE A 634 26.34 13.10 18.92
N GLU A 635 27.16 13.38 19.92
CA GLU A 635 28.37 12.60 20.24
C GLU A 635 28.05 11.14 20.56
N LYS A 636 27.02 10.89 21.39
CA LYS A 636 26.57 9.52 21.71
C LYS A 636 26.07 8.78 20.47
N LEU A 637 25.36 9.47 19.56
CA LEU A 637 24.98 8.89 18.26
C LEU A 637 26.23 8.49 17.46
N GLY A 638 27.25 9.34 17.43
CA GLY A 638 28.53 9.05 16.78
C GLY A 638 29.23 7.82 17.36
N HIS A 639 29.27 7.69 18.69
CA HIS A 639 29.88 6.53 19.36
C HIS A 639 29.15 5.22 19.08
N VAL A 640 27.81 5.22 19.14
CA VAL A 640 27.01 4.02 18.83
C VAL A 640 27.13 3.64 17.35
N HIS A 641 27.09 4.63 16.45
CA HIS A 641 27.32 4.40 15.03
C HIS A 641 28.70 3.78 14.76
N ALA A 642 29.76 4.32 15.38
CA ALA A 642 31.10 3.75 15.27
C ALA A 642 31.20 2.32 15.83
N ALA A 643 30.48 2.01 16.92
CA ALA A 643 30.41 0.64 17.44
C ALA A 643 29.70 -0.32 16.48
N ARG A 644 28.60 0.14 15.84
CA ARG A 644 27.92 -0.63 14.78
C ARG A 644 28.81 -0.89 13.59
N GLU A 645 29.53 0.12 13.10
CA GLU A 645 30.51 -0.04 12.01
C GLU A 645 31.62 -1.03 12.41
N ARG A 646 32.11 -1.00 13.65
CA ARG A 646 33.07 -2.00 14.14
C ARG A 646 32.48 -3.41 14.17
N LEU A 647 31.23 -3.58 14.61
CA LEU A 647 30.54 -4.87 14.57
C LEU A 647 30.41 -5.40 13.15
N PHE A 648 29.92 -4.55 12.24
CA PHE A 648 29.78 -4.87 10.83
C PHE A 648 31.12 -5.30 10.23
N ASN A 649 32.18 -4.54 10.48
CA ASN A 649 33.53 -4.86 10.00
C ASN A 649 34.07 -6.16 10.60
N ARG A 650 33.84 -6.47 11.89
CA ARG A 650 34.23 -7.77 12.49
C ARG A 650 33.50 -8.94 11.82
N ILE A 651 32.20 -8.80 11.55
CA ILE A 651 31.41 -9.80 10.83
C ILE A 651 31.93 -9.98 9.40
N TYR A 652 32.17 -8.87 8.70
CA TYR A 652 32.62 -8.89 7.30
C TYR A 652 34.06 -9.41 7.14
N ALA A 653 34.92 -9.17 8.13
CA ALA A 653 36.29 -9.69 8.17
C ALA A 653 36.36 -11.19 8.51
N THR A 654 35.24 -11.82 8.90
CA THR A 654 35.18 -13.25 9.25
C THR A 654 34.84 -14.07 8.00
N PRO A 655 35.79 -14.82 7.39
CA PRO A 655 35.56 -15.51 6.12
C PRO A 655 34.41 -16.52 6.18
N ALA A 656 34.29 -17.25 7.30
CA ALA A 656 33.23 -18.21 7.56
C ALA A 656 31.82 -17.59 7.43
N ILE A 657 31.68 -16.30 7.72
CA ILE A 657 30.42 -15.56 7.54
C ILE A 657 30.38 -14.94 6.15
N CYS A 658 31.38 -14.11 5.82
CA CYS A 658 31.34 -13.24 4.65
C CYS A 658 31.31 -14.03 3.33
N GLU A 659 32.24 -14.96 3.13
CA GLU A 659 32.37 -15.72 1.88
C GLU A 659 31.14 -16.61 1.66
N THR A 660 30.70 -17.31 2.71
CA THR A 660 29.51 -18.15 2.66
C THR A 660 28.25 -17.30 2.42
N ARG A 661 28.09 -16.16 3.10
CA ARG A 661 26.95 -15.25 2.89
C ARG A 661 26.92 -14.71 1.47
N GLN A 662 28.05 -14.34 0.87
CA GLN A 662 28.12 -13.88 -0.52
C GLN A 662 27.61 -14.96 -1.49
N LEU A 663 27.97 -16.22 -1.28
CA LEU A 663 27.46 -17.34 -2.07
C LEU A 663 25.94 -17.50 -1.93
N LEU A 664 25.41 -17.42 -0.71
CA LEU A 664 23.96 -17.51 -0.48
C LEU A 664 23.20 -16.31 -1.08
N ILE A 665 23.79 -15.11 -1.09
CA ILE A 665 23.25 -13.93 -1.77
C ILE A 665 23.26 -14.15 -3.29
N LYS A 666 24.36 -14.65 -3.87
CA LYS A 666 24.44 -15.00 -5.29
C LYS A 666 23.34 -15.99 -5.68
N THR A 667 23.20 -17.08 -4.91
CA THR A 667 22.15 -18.08 -5.12
C THR A 667 20.76 -17.46 -5.02
N SER A 668 20.52 -16.59 -4.02
CA SER A 668 19.25 -15.88 -3.87
C SER A 668 18.88 -15.07 -5.11
N SER A 669 19.83 -14.32 -5.68
CA SER A 669 19.59 -13.55 -6.90
C SER A 669 19.32 -14.45 -8.10
N ILE A 670 20.00 -15.58 -8.20
CA ILE A 670 19.75 -16.57 -9.27
C ILE A 670 18.35 -17.14 -9.17
N LEU A 671 17.88 -17.53 -7.97
CA LEU A 671 16.54 -18.08 -7.78
C LEU A 671 15.44 -17.05 -8.04
N CYS A 672 15.65 -15.78 -7.66
CA CYS A 672 14.78 -14.69 -8.08
C CYS A 672 14.72 -14.56 -9.61
N GLY A 673 15.88 -14.67 -10.28
CA GLY A 673 15.95 -14.73 -11.75
C GLY A 673 15.23 -15.95 -12.35
N CYS A 674 15.25 -17.10 -11.69
CA CYS A 674 14.47 -18.28 -12.10
C CYS A 674 12.97 -17.97 -12.04
N ASP A 675 12.47 -17.41 -10.94
CA ASP A 675 11.05 -17.11 -10.77
C ASP A 675 10.53 -16.14 -11.85
N GLY A 676 11.28 -15.07 -12.13
CA GLY A 676 10.95 -14.15 -13.23
C GLY A 676 11.00 -14.83 -14.61
N ALA A 677 11.97 -15.70 -14.86
CA ALA A 677 12.08 -16.42 -16.12
C ALA A 677 10.95 -17.45 -16.31
N LEU A 678 10.56 -18.14 -15.24
CA LEU A 678 9.43 -19.08 -15.24
C LEU A 678 8.11 -18.35 -15.48
N SER A 679 7.91 -17.20 -14.83
CA SER A 679 6.74 -16.35 -15.08
C SER A 679 6.66 -15.90 -16.54
N ALA A 680 7.78 -15.46 -17.12
CA ALA A 680 7.84 -15.09 -18.54
C ALA A 680 7.58 -16.28 -19.47
N LEU A 681 8.12 -17.46 -19.16
CA LEU A 681 7.90 -18.69 -19.91
C LEU A 681 6.42 -19.10 -19.85
N TYR A 682 5.80 -19.01 -18.67
CA TYR A 682 4.36 -19.23 -18.49
C TYR A 682 3.55 -18.29 -19.38
N GLY A 683 3.86 -16.99 -19.37
CA GLY A 683 3.20 -15.98 -20.21
C GLY A 683 3.37 -16.15 -21.71
N SER A 684 4.41 -16.86 -22.15
CA SER A 684 4.58 -17.25 -23.56
C SER A 684 3.69 -18.43 -24.01
N GLY A 685 2.78 -18.91 -23.16
CA GLY A 685 1.91 -20.06 -23.43
C GLY A 685 2.59 -21.42 -23.21
N ARG A 686 3.74 -21.45 -22.52
CA ARG A 686 4.51 -22.66 -22.21
C ARG A 686 4.35 -23.11 -20.75
N ALA A 687 3.12 -23.12 -20.26
CA ALA A 687 2.77 -23.41 -18.87
C ALA A 687 3.37 -24.74 -18.37
N ASP A 688 3.21 -25.84 -19.11
CA ASP A 688 3.74 -27.16 -18.72
C ASP A 688 5.27 -27.14 -18.59
N THR A 689 5.97 -26.44 -19.49
CA THR A 689 7.44 -26.31 -19.42
C THR A 689 7.84 -25.47 -18.20
N ALA A 690 7.12 -24.37 -17.93
CA ALA A 690 7.36 -23.54 -16.75
C ALA A 690 7.15 -24.36 -15.47
N HIS A 691 6.08 -25.14 -15.39
CA HIS A 691 5.82 -26.02 -14.25
C HIS A 691 6.92 -27.08 -14.07
N GLU A 692 7.29 -27.81 -15.14
CA GLU A 692 8.35 -28.83 -15.10
C GLU A 692 9.69 -28.25 -14.62
N MET A 693 10.04 -27.04 -15.10
CA MET A 693 11.24 -26.36 -14.66
C MET A 693 11.14 -25.82 -13.23
N GLY A 694 9.96 -25.34 -12.81
CA GLY A 694 9.66 -24.92 -11.44
C GLY A 694 9.89 -26.03 -10.42
N VAL A 695 9.47 -27.25 -10.73
CA VAL A 695 9.76 -28.45 -9.90
C VAL A 695 11.26 -28.68 -9.69
N ARG A 696 12.11 -28.24 -10.61
CA ARG A 696 13.59 -28.30 -10.46
C ARG A 696 14.16 -27.14 -9.65
N VAL A 697 13.45 -26.02 -9.55
CA VAL A 697 13.87 -24.83 -8.79
C VAL A 697 13.54 -24.97 -7.31
N ILE A 698 12.40 -25.58 -6.96
CA ILE A 698 11.95 -25.74 -5.56
C ILE A 698 13.04 -26.39 -4.67
N PRO A 699 13.68 -27.52 -5.04
CA PRO A 699 14.72 -28.13 -4.21
C PRO A 699 15.94 -27.23 -3.97
N LEU A 700 16.26 -26.36 -4.93
CA LEU A 700 17.36 -25.39 -4.78
C LEU A 700 16.98 -24.30 -3.76
N ALA A 701 15.73 -23.85 -3.77
CA ALA A 701 15.20 -22.91 -2.79
C ALA A 701 15.12 -23.50 -1.37
N GLN A 702 14.70 -24.77 -1.26
CA GLN A 702 14.73 -25.53 0.00
C GLN A 702 16.16 -25.60 0.54
N GLN A 703 17.13 -25.97 -0.30
CA GLN A 703 18.53 -26.05 0.10
C GLN A 703 19.08 -24.68 0.50
N LEU A 704 18.79 -23.61 -0.25
CA LEU A 704 19.18 -22.24 0.11
C LEU A 704 18.67 -21.88 1.51
N THR A 705 17.40 -22.16 1.78
CA THR A 705 16.75 -21.84 3.06
C THR A 705 17.40 -22.59 4.22
N LYS A 706 17.64 -23.90 4.06
CA LYS A 706 18.36 -24.72 5.04
C LYS A 706 19.78 -24.21 5.30
N LEU A 707 20.50 -23.81 4.25
CA LEU A 707 21.85 -23.24 4.37
C LEU A 707 21.84 -21.88 5.08
N ARG A 708 20.86 -21.01 4.84
CA ARG A 708 20.68 -19.74 5.57
C ARG A 708 20.45 -19.98 7.06
N ILE A 709 19.61 -20.96 7.41
CA ILE A 709 19.37 -21.33 8.82
C ILE A 709 20.65 -21.86 9.46
N LYS A 710 21.41 -22.72 8.78
CA LYS A 710 22.70 -23.24 9.27
C LYS A 710 23.75 -22.13 9.45
N LEU A 711 23.82 -21.16 8.52
CA LEU A 711 24.70 -20.00 8.64
C LEU A 711 24.41 -19.22 9.93
N ARG A 712 23.12 -19.01 10.26
CA ARG A 712 22.72 -18.33 11.51
C ARG A 712 23.11 -19.10 12.77
N LYS A 713 23.23 -20.42 12.69
CA LYS A 713 23.65 -21.31 13.79
C LYS A 713 25.18 -21.48 13.91
N GLY A 714 25.97 -20.62 13.27
CA GLY A 714 27.44 -20.67 13.38
C GLY A 714 28.15 -21.63 12.41
N ALA A 715 27.43 -22.32 11.51
CA ALA A 715 28.00 -23.39 10.68
C ALA A 715 28.62 -22.90 9.35
N GLY A 716 29.05 -21.64 9.26
CA GLY A 716 29.41 -20.98 8.00
C GLY A 716 30.57 -21.63 7.24
N THR A 717 31.59 -22.11 7.95
CA THR A 717 32.72 -22.86 7.36
C THR A 717 32.26 -24.20 6.80
N ASP A 718 31.44 -24.93 7.58
CA ASP A 718 31.01 -26.29 7.25
C ASP A 718 30.14 -26.34 5.99
N ILE A 719 29.33 -25.29 5.78
CA ILE A 719 28.38 -25.24 4.68
C ILE A 719 28.91 -24.53 3.43
N LYS A 720 30.11 -23.95 3.46
CA LYS A 720 30.63 -23.12 2.35
C LYS A 720 30.62 -23.89 1.03
N ARG A 721 31.14 -25.12 1.03
CA ARG A 721 31.20 -25.99 -0.16
C ARG A 721 29.80 -26.33 -0.69
N ASP A 722 28.84 -26.55 0.20
CA ASP A 722 27.45 -26.80 -0.20
C ASP A 722 26.81 -25.56 -0.82
N ALA A 723 27.12 -24.37 -0.31
CA ALA A 723 26.69 -23.10 -0.88
C ALA A 723 27.30 -22.84 -2.27
N GLU A 724 28.59 -23.15 -2.47
CA GLU A 724 29.26 -23.08 -3.79
C GLU A 724 28.59 -24.01 -4.81
N LYS A 725 28.36 -25.27 -4.42
CA LYS A 725 27.69 -26.27 -5.25
C LYS A 725 26.28 -25.80 -5.63
N LEU A 726 25.51 -25.33 -4.65
CA LEU A 726 24.16 -24.82 -4.87
C LEU A 726 24.14 -23.63 -5.83
N ALA A 727 25.08 -22.70 -5.70
CA ALA A 727 25.19 -21.56 -6.60
C ALA A 727 25.43 -22.01 -8.06
N GLN A 728 26.31 -22.99 -8.27
CA GLN A 728 26.63 -23.54 -9.59
C GLN A 728 25.45 -24.30 -10.22
N GLU A 729 24.74 -25.09 -9.41
CA GLU A 729 23.54 -25.83 -9.84
C GLU A 729 22.42 -24.86 -10.21
N SER A 730 22.19 -23.84 -9.38
CA SER A 730 21.21 -22.79 -9.65
C SER A 730 21.53 -22.03 -10.93
N GLU A 731 22.80 -21.69 -11.16
CA GLU A 731 23.24 -21.00 -12.38
C GLU A 731 23.01 -21.86 -13.64
N THR A 732 23.15 -23.18 -13.52
CA THR A 732 22.86 -24.12 -14.61
C THR A 732 21.37 -24.16 -14.92
N VAL A 733 20.53 -24.20 -13.89
CA VAL A 733 19.07 -24.23 -14.04
C VAL A 733 18.54 -22.93 -14.65
N VAL A 734 18.97 -21.76 -14.16
CA VAL A 734 18.47 -20.48 -14.69
C VAL A 734 18.84 -20.32 -16.17
N ARG A 735 20.08 -20.66 -16.57
CA ARG A 735 20.51 -20.60 -17.98
C ARG A 735 19.66 -21.51 -18.86
N LYS A 736 19.31 -22.71 -18.35
CA LYS A 736 18.42 -23.63 -19.05
C LYS A 736 17.03 -23.03 -19.24
N ILE A 737 16.42 -22.44 -18.20
CA ILE A 737 15.11 -21.77 -18.31
C ILE A 737 15.18 -20.65 -19.36
N TRP A 738 16.20 -19.80 -19.30
CA TRP A 738 16.37 -18.69 -20.25
C TRP A 738 16.57 -19.16 -21.70
N SER A 739 17.23 -20.30 -21.92
CA SER A 739 17.37 -20.87 -23.27
C SER A 739 16.07 -21.45 -23.85
N MET A 740 15.04 -21.61 -23.02
CA MET A 740 13.71 -22.09 -23.45
C MET A 740 12.76 -20.93 -23.79
N ARG A 741 13.09 -19.69 -23.45
CA ARG A 741 12.37 -18.53 -23.95
C ARG A 741 12.79 -18.26 -25.39
#